data_AF-A0A0C2D2R3-F1
#
_entry.id   AF-A0A0C2D2R3-F1
#
_cell.length_a   1.000
_cell.length_b   1.000
_cell.length_c   1.000
_cell.angle_alpha   90.00
_cell.angle_beta   90.00
_cell.angle_gamma   90.00
#
_symmetry.space_group_name_H-M   'P 1'
#
loop_
_entity.id
_entity.type
_entity.pdbx_description
1 polymer ?
#
loop_
_entity_poly.entity_id
_entity_poly.type
_entity_poly.pdbx_seq_one_letter_code
_entity_poly.pdbx_strand_id
1 'polypeptide(L)'
;MPKDRIDELESDESTAPINEDMTVPYDTGELRRLARGEVKQVLERLAGEPLRLRRDNLVPRPWGGRSLLTFKGLEGATRPGRYGESFEVSAYPDDPEAARYPSIVEFADGSSMGLGELLGRAGETVLGRSFFAAYGPNIPLLPKLLDVEGLLSVQSHPPGNPEAYVVINCDPGATLRVGFNHNVNSEQMRQMLRAARATQEQLGALFWVSEDRYAPILAELLGKPNAVARLGERLTPLLHKPGDRPRLLESLEVLDSCYRAMLDSLNVIELAPGMVIFNADPPGASTEVTPSAQVHCLGNPEGRAVLMLEVRRPGTTHRAWDHVRFPARELAIDEAFATMTSQATRAEQFVCERTPVVGRPGVFRTVSCGAFVIDHLCPRPGLSVDALTDGMPSTLHGIRGSVRLQGPDDVNWGVLRAGESMLLPAGIQRLRLDAQTSDSEVVQVTIPLPPAYYPMPIEDQPTRELRTFSVDEAKLDNLAQTRQLVAESAGPSQVMAIVNAGDSSELRARLRALTPAIFRADGATKIYVHEEATRRGQLLGLLDALRSQRERDGGLDPDRVTLGVMLPGKGTRLSPLTQRLHGIKPLFPVPVRVNGPLGPVWLDGGTASVWTWTLVAWALEHHGFRGVAWKWGDEPQVAARLAAAFDYDLADVDAVRFGAAIQLDGGVDGLVANARQEALASSKEWLLADAGSRDLIVQLRRRPLAQLRDQLAKHQGERRVNSFVHVGSPAFSHLFLQHAERVFGDLEGWLDVDGYLFEALTHDEAAWAAELERDPQLRALIERCPDFYARVAELRRGIQAERGHPLRIVVVDIGAESYWGDIGQLSRARDVWSALAVDGEQGEFARELAGFVGVVPDRHGNYLVGDSRVPDDGSVRGCVVIDSVIGRGRAQGAVLLGSRLGIAGLEPGSVAIECHVNALRLGRDSLAFGSIGDYLRLPAAHVHTSIVADPGAVKLQLESWFADMREDPGAGDNYTTPRYGNPTSFAAKFQQMRQREVETAELEARIQSLASTYGPAREQ
;
A
#
# COMPACT_ATOMS: atom_id res chain seq x y z
N MET A 1 47.74 -34.02 19.60
CA MET A 1 48.44 -33.35 20.72
C MET A 1 47.43 -32.50 21.48
N PRO A 2 47.74 -32.11 22.72
CA PRO A 2 47.21 -32.66 23.97
C PRO A 2 45.73 -32.33 24.26
N LYS A 3 45.15 -33.14 25.16
CA LYS A 3 43.93 -32.88 25.92
C LYS A 3 44.17 -31.72 26.90
N ASP A 4 43.09 -31.06 27.30
CA ASP A 4 42.96 -30.12 28.41
C ASP A 4 42.95 -28.64 28.02
N ARG A 5 41.80 -28.17 27.52
CA ARG A 5 40.97 -27.15 28.19
C ARG A 5 39.67 -26.95 27.41
N ILE A 6 38.60 -27.38 28.05
CA ILE A 6 37.22 -26.97 27.78
C ILE A 6 37.15 -25.55 28.31
N ASP A 7 37.09 -24.57 27.42
CA ASP A 7 36.52 -23.26 27.74
C ASP A 7 35.20 -23.18 26.96
N GLU A 8 34.16 -22.86 27.71
CA GLU A 8 32.74 -22.88 27.35
C GLU A 8 32.46 -21.97 26.14
N LEU A 9 31.90 -22.55 25.07
CA LEU A 9 31.16 -21.78 24.07
C LEU A 9 29.78 -21.53 24.67
N GLU A 10 29.65 -20.43 25.41
CA GLU A 10 28.36 -19.93 25.85
C GLU A 10 27.46 -19.64 24.64
N SER A 11 26.17 -19.84 24.89
CA SER A 11 25.04 -19.70 24.00
C SER A 11 25.02 -18.43 23.15
N ASP A 12 24.72 -18.61 21.87
CA ASP A 12 24.02 -17.67 20.98
C ASP A 12 24.23 -16.15 21.23
N GLU A 13 25.44 -15.66 20.97
CA GLU A 13 25.74 -14.23 20.83
C GLU A 13 25.13 -13.60 19.56
N SER A 14 24.10 -14.20 18.94
CA SER A 14 23.26 -13.48 17.97
C SER A 14 22.31 -12.47 18.64
N THR A 15 22.31 -12.38 19.97
CA THR A 15 21.46 -11.45 20.76
C THR A 15 22.23 -10.54 21.73
N ALA A 16 23.57 -10.52 21.71
CA ALA A 16 24.33 -9.55 22.51
C ALA A 16 24.22 -8.14 21.90
N PRO A 17 23.84 -7.11 22.67
CA PRO A 17 23.97 -5.72 22.24
C PRO A 17 25.45 -5.44 21.98
N ILE A 18 25.75 -4.76 20.88
CA ILE A 18 27.08 -4.21 20.62
C ILE A 18 27.43 -3.36 21.84
N ASN A 19 28.51 -3.72 22.55
CA ASN A 19 29.06 -2.89 23.62
C ASN A 19 29.19 -1.44 23.12
N GLU A 20 28.53 -0.51 23.80
CA GLU A 20 28.59 0.95 23.57
C GLU A 20 30.00 1.55 23.80
N ASP A 21 30.99 0.75 24.15
CA ASP A 21 32.37 1.18 24.41
C ASP A 21 33.27 1.07 23.18
N MET A 22 32.97 1.86 22.16
CA MET A 22 33.96 2.48 21.26
C MET A 22 33.57 3.93 21.00
N THR A 23 33.24 4.66 22.07
CA THR A 23 33.12 6.13 22.03
C THR A 23 34.52 6.74 21.92
N VAL A 24 34.98 6.87 20.68
CA VAL A 24 36.06 7.81 20.35
C VAL A 24 35.54 9.21 20.69
N PRO A 25 36.34 10.11 21.33
CA PRO A 25 35.81 11.33 21.92
C PRO A 25 35.08 12.20 20.89
N TYR A 26 33.83 12.56 21.20
CA TYR A 26 33.04 13.56 20.45
C TYR A 26 33.65 14.96 20.62
N ASP A 27 34.73 15.24 19.90
CA ASP A 27 35.21 16.61 19.73
C ASP A 27 35.96 16.81 18.40
N THR A 28 35.24 16.78 17.28
CA THR A 28 35.73 17.37 16.02
C THR A 28 34.70 18.31 15.39
N GLY A 29 35.21 19.25 14.59
CA GLY A 29 34.48 20.44 14.14
C GLY A 29 33.36 20.18 13.13
N GLU A 30 33.40 19.08 12.37
CA GLU A 30 32.46 18.85 11.26
C GLU A 30 31.12 18.28 11.73
N LEU A 31 31.15 17.30 12.64
CA LEU A 31 29.97 16.78 13.32
C LEU A 31 29.23 17.87 14.10
N ARG A 32 29.97 18.79 14.75
CA ARG A 32 29.40 19.95 15.44
C ARG A 32 28.74 20.95 14.48
N ARG A 33 29.28 21.15 13.28
CA ARG A 33 28.70 22.06 12.27
C ARG A 33 27.43 21.49 11.64
N LEU A 34 27.42 20.19 11.32
CA LEU A 34 26.23 19.45 10.89
C LEU A 34 25.12 19.46 11.97
N ALA A 35 25.49 19.35 13.25
CA ALA A 35 24.54 19.41 14.37
C ALA A 35 24.00 20.83 14.67
N ARG A 36 24.67 21.90 14.21
CA ARG A 36 24.32 23.31 14.49
C ARG A 36 23.67 24.06 13.34
N GLY A 37 23.47 23.45 12.17
CA GLY A 37 22.86 24.15 11.03
C GLY A 37 23.81 25.08 10.26
N GLU A 38 25.12 25.06 10.54
CA GLU A 38 26.16 25.85 9.84
C GLU A 38 26.69 25.06 8.61
N VAL A 39 25.85 24.94 7.59
CA VAL A 39 25.77 23.69 6.80
C VAL A 39 26.36 23.76 5.37
N LYS A 40 26.57 24.94 4.79
CA LYS A 40 26.80 25.01 3.32
C LYS A 40 28.10 24.34 2.83
N GLN A 41 29.25 24.69 3.41
CA GLN A 41 30.56 24.16 2.96
C GLN A 41 30.72 22.65 3.24
N VAL A 42 30.16 22.17 4.36
CA VAL A 42 30.24 20.74 4.72
C VAL A 42 29.35 19.92 3.78
N LEU A 43 28.14 20.38 3.47
CA LEU A 43 27.27 19.72 2.49
C LEU A 43 27.85 19.75 1.07
N GLU A 44 28.40 20.89 0.64
CA GLU A 44 29.07 21.00 -0.66
C GLU A 44 30.18 19.94 -0.80
N ARG A 45 30.96 19.73 0.27
CA ARG A 45 32.00 18.70 0.28
C ARG A 45 31.42 17.28 0.30
N LEU A 46 30.43 17.00 1.14
CA LEU A 46 29.77 15.69 1.22
C LEU A 46 29.09 15.27 -0.09
N ALA A 47 28.67 16.24 -0.91
CA ALA A 47 28.12 15.99 -2.24
C ALA A 47 29.19 15.93 -3.35
N GLY A 48 30.36 16.51 -3.11
CA GLY A 48 31.40 16.69 -4.14
C GLY A 48 32.57 15.70 -4.06
N GLU A 49 32.68 14.91 -2.99
CA GLU A 49 33.81 14.02 -2.74
C GLU A 49 33.37 12.57 -2.44
N PRO A 50 34.16 11.55 -2.80
CA PRO A 50 33.89 10.17 -2.44
C PRO A 50 33.84 9.93 -0.93
N LEU A 51 32.79 9.27 -0.45
CA LEU A 51 32.62 8.94 0.97
C LEU A 51 33.24 7.58 1.27
N ARG A 52 34.29 7.55 2.09
CA ARG A 52 34.99 6.32 2.50
C ARG A 52 34.20 5.59 3.58
N LEU A 53 34.05 4.27 3.38
CA LEU A 53 33.34 3.41 4.32
C LEU A 53 34.34 2.57 5.11
N ARG A 54 34.04 2.38 6.39
CA ARG A 54 34.83 1.50 7.27
C ARG A 54 34.89 0.09 6.71
N ARG A 55 36.07 -0.52 6.84
CA ARG A 55 36.37 -1.84 6.29
C ARG A 55 35.96 -2.98 7.22
N ASP A 56 35.64 -2.69 8.47
CA ASP A 56 35.42 -3.67 9.53
C ASP A 56 33.94 -3.93 9.85
N ASN A 57 33.03 -3.63 8.91
CA ASN A 57 31.60 -3.99 9.00
C ASN A 57 31.37 -5.49 8.74
N LEU A 58 32.03 -6.32 9.56
CA LEU A 58 32.14 -7.78 9.43
C LEU A 58 30.98 -8.48 10.14
N VAL A 59 30.41 -9.49 9.50
CA VAL A 59 29.31 -10.29 10.03
C VAL A 59 29.73 -11.77 10.14
N PRO A 60 29.73 -12.34 11.36
CA PRO A 60 30.08 -13.74 11.56
C PRO A 60 29.00 -14.66 10.98
N ARG A 61 29.41 -15.74 10.32
CA ARG A 61 28.51 -16.75 9.75
C ARG A 61 29.04 -18.17 9.95
N PRO A 62 28.16 -19.18 10.12
CA PRO A 62 28.59 -20.58 10.29
C PRO A 62 29.42 -21.12 9.12
N TRP A 63 29.19 -20.60 7.92
CA TRP A 63 29.88 -20.98 6.68
C TRP A 63 31.08 -20.09 6.36
N GLY A 64 31.39 -19.11 7.22
CA GLY A 64 32.40 -18.10 6.98
C GLY A 64 33.82 -18.66 6.91
N GLY A 65 34.59 -18.12 5.97
CA GLY A 65 35.99 -18.48 5.75
C GLY A 65 36.97 -17.71 6.62
N ARG A 66 38.23 -17.67 6.15
CA ARG A 66 39.38 -17.01 6.79
C ARG A 66 40.07 -15.99 5.89
N SER A 67 39.65 -15.87 4.63
CA SER A 67 40.30 -15.05 3.60
C SER A 67 39.83 -13.59 3.65
N LEU A 68 38.62 -13.33 4.18
CA LEU A 68 38.03 -11.99 4.19
C LEU A 68 38.90 -10.96 4.94
N LEU A 69 39.41 -11.34 6.12
CA LEU A 69 40.24 -10.46 6.93
C LEU A 69 41.55 -10.11 6.23
N THR A 70 42.21 -11.12 5.63
CA THR A 70 43.41 -10.93 4.82
C THR A 70 43.14 -9.99 3.65
N PHE A 71 42.04 -10.22 2.92
CA PHE A 71 41.67 -9.42 1.76
C PHE A 71 41.41 -7.96 2.11
N LYS A 72 40.76 -7.69 3.25
CA LYS A 72 40.47 -6.33 3.74
C LYS A 72 41.65 -5.69 4.49
N GLY A 73 42.74 -6.44 4.71
CA GLY A 73 43.92 -5.98 5.46
C GLY A 73 43.65 -5.78 6.96
N LEU A 74 42.78 -6.60 7.55
CA LEU A 74 42.32 -6.51 8.95
C LEU A 74 42.92 -7.60 9.85
N GLU A 75 43.93 -8.33 9.37
CA GLU A 75 44.66 -9.31 10.16
C GLU A 75 45.27 -8.67 11.42
N GLY A 76 44.98 -9.22 12.58
CA GLY A 76 45.48 -8.71 13.87
C GLY A 76 44.81 -7.43 14.39
N ALA A 77 43.94 -6.77 13.59
CA ALA A 77 43.17 -5.59 14.00
C ALA A 77 41.76 -5.93 14.51
N THR A 78 41.31 -7.17 14.30
CA THR A 78 39.97 -7.67 14.65
C THR A 78 40.07 -8.95 15.49
N ARG A 79 39.00 -9.29 16.23
CA ARG A 79 38.97 -10.53 17.01
C ARG A 79 39.08 -11.74 16.06
N PRO A 80 39.85 -12.78 16.42
CA PRO A 80 39.87 -14.01 15.64
C PRO A 80 38.46 -14.62 15.54
N GLY A 81 38.03 -14.96 14.32
CA GLY A 81 36.69 -15.50 14.08
C GLY A 81 36.48 -15.94 12.63
N ARG A 82 35.37 -16.65 12.38
CA ARG A 82 34.89 -16.97 11.03
C ARG A 82 33.89 -15.91 10.59
N TYR A 83 34.32 -15.03 9.69
CA TYR A 83 33.49 -13.97 9.13
C TYR A 83 33.05 -14.39 7.74
N GLY A 84 31.74 -14.54 7.53
CA GLY A 84 31.22 -14.93 6.24
C GLY A 84 30.86 -13.76 5.35
N GLU A 85 30.49 -12.62 5.95
CA GLU A 85 30.05 -11.45 5.20
C GLU A 85 30.77 -10.19 5.70
N SER A 86 30.93 -9.22 4.81
CA SER A 86 31.22 -7.83 5.15
C SER A 86 30.26 -6.94 4.37
N PHE A 87 29.52 -6.08 5.06
CA PHE A 87 28.50 -5.24 4.45
C PHE A 87 29.16 -3.95 3.97
N GLU A 88 29.40 -3.89 2.66
CA GLU A 88 30.24 -2.85 2.07
C GLU A 88 29.51 -1.51 2.00
N VAL A 89 28.22 -1.53 1.65
CA VAL A 89 27.33 -0.36 1.67
C VAL A 89 25.98 -0.81 2.21
N SER A 90 25.62 -0.31 3.38
CA SER A 90 24.38 -0.69 4.08
C SER A 90 23.74 0.56 4.70
N ALA A 91 22.61 0.95 4.13
CA ALA A 91 21.81 2.09 4.56
C ALA A 91 20.35 1.93 4.11
N TYR A 92 19.73 0.82 4.53
CA TYR A 92 18.33 0.51 4.25
C TYR A 92 17.66 -0.06 5.51
N PRO A 93 17.02 0.79 6.34
CA PRO A 93 16.57 0.39 7.68
C PRO A 93 15.41 -0.62 7.69
N ASP A 94 14.67 -0.74 6.58
CA ASP A 94 13.57 -1.72 6.49
C ASP A 94 14.08 -3.15 6.25
N ASP A 95 15.37 -3.33 5.91
CA ASP A 95 16.02 -4.64 5.90
C ASP A 95 16.62 -4.93 7.28
N PRO A 96 16.19 -5.98 8.00
CA PRO A 96 16.64 -6.24 9.36
C PRO A 96 18.15 -6.44 9.52
N GLU A 97 18.84 -7.00 8.50
CA GLU A 97 20.29 -7.17 8.56
C GLU A 97 21.00 -5.84 8.31
N ALA A 98 20.52 -5.06 7.34
CA ALA A 98 21.08 -3.75 7.06
C ALA A 98 20.89 -2.76 8.23
N ALA A 99 19.75 -2.84 8.92
CA ALA A 99 19.50 -2.08 10.14
C ALA A 99 20.45 -2.48 11.28
N ARG A 100 20.79 -3.76 11.36
CA ARG A 100 21.68 -4.30 12.41
C ARG A 100 23.16 -4.02 12.14
N TYR A 101 23.58 -3.98 10.87
CA TYR A 101 24.97 -3.78 10.46
C TYR A 101 25.11 -2.61 9.46
N PRO A 102 24.71 -1.38 9.83
CA PRO A 102 24.79 -0.23 8.94
C PRO A 102 26.24 0.15 8.66
N SER A 103 26.52 0.61 7.44
CA SER A 103 27.86 1.10 7.12
C SER A 103 28.20 2.37 7.90
N ILE A 104 29.47 2.59 8.15
CA ILE A 104 29.98 3.79 8.83
C ILE A 104 30.90 4.54 7.87
N VAL A 105 30.66 5.85 7.72
CA VAL A 105 31.47 6.77 6.92
C VAL A 105 32.61 7.31 7.79
N GLU A 106 33.83 7.33 7.24
CA GLU A 106 35.00 7.99 7.85
C GLU A 106 35.28 9.33 7.16
N PHE A 107 35.41 10.39 7.94
CA PHE A 107 35.72 11.72 7.47
C PHE A 107 37.24 12.00 7.52
N ALA A 108 37.68 13.00 6.76
CA ALA A 108 39.09 13.36 6.65
C ALA A 108 39.71 13.85 7.98
N ASP A 109 38.90 14.35 8.92
CA ASP A 109 39.33 14.77 10.25
C ASP A 109 39.46 13.60 11.26
N GLY A 110 39.22 12.36 10.81
CA GLY A 110 39.28 11.15 11.62
C GLY A 110 37.99 10.85 12.39
N SER A 111 36.95 11.69 12.26
CA SER A 111 35.63 11.39 12.82
C SER A 111 34.83 10.44 11.93
N SER A 112 33.74 9.87 12.47
CA SER A 112 32.90 8.93 11.74
C SER A 112 31.41 9.08 12.06
N MET A 113 30.54 8.66 11.14
CA MET A 113 29.08 8.68 11.30
C MET A 113 28.44 7.48 10.60
N GLY A 114 27.31 6.98 11.12
CA GLY A 114 26.53 5.95 10.44
C GLY A 114 26.02 6.47 9.09
N LEU A 115 26.16 5.68 8.02
CA LEU A 115 25.77 6.09 6.67
C LEU A 115 24.27 6.43 6.61
N GLY A 116 23.41 5.60 7.21
CA GLY A 116 21.97 5.89 7.29
C GLY A 116 21.66 7.19 8.04
N GLU A 117 22.42 7.51 9.09
CA GLU A 117 22.28 8.79 9.81
C GLU A 117 22.71 9.97 8.94
N LEU A 118 23.83 9.84 8.23
CA LEU A 118 24.31 10.86 7.30
C LEU A 118 23.28 11.13 6.20
N LEU A 119 22.72 10.08 5.60
CA LEU A 119 21.70 10.20 4.56
C LEU A 119 20.36 10.73 5.10
N GLY A 120 20.00 10.42 6.34
CA GLY A 120 18.84 11.04 7.00
C GLY A 120 19.00 12.56 7.17
N ARG A 121 20.23 13.06 7.35
CA ARG A 121 20.53 14.49 7.54
C ARG A 121 20.81 15.25 6.25
N ALA A 122 21.41 14.58 5.26
CA ALA A 122 21.97 15.21 4.06
C ALA A 122 21.65 14.45 2.76
N GLY A 123 20.66 13.53 2.79
CA GLY A 123 20.41 12.56 1.73
C GLY A 123 20.12 13.16 0.37
N GLU A 124 19.29 14.21 0.28
CA GLU A 124 19.01 14.86 -1.02
C GLU A 124 20.28 15.47 -1.64
N THR A 125 21.17 15.99 -0.79
CA THR A 125 22.43 16.60 -1.23
C THR A 125 23.46 15.53 -1.67
N VAL A 126 23.55 14.42 -0.93
CA VAL A 126 24.50 13.33 -1.20
C VAL A 126 24.01 12.44 -2.35
N LEU A 127 22.74 12.04 -2.32
CA LEU A 127 22.15 11.11 -3.29
C LEU A 127 21.65 11.82 -4.55
N GLY A 128 21.49 13.14 -4.52
CA GLY A 128 20.90 13.89 -5.62
C GLY A 128 19.38 13.80 -5.63
N ARG A 129 18.74 14.88 -6.10
CA ARG A 129 17.29 15.08 -6.01
C ARG A 129 16.48 13.95 -6.63
N SER A 130 16.82 13.51 -7.85
CA SER A 130 16.06 12.47 -8.55
C SER A 130 16.17 11.11 -7.86
N PHE A 131 17.35 10.78 -7.33
CA PHE A 131 17.54 9.53 -6.59
C PHE A 131 16.82 9.55 -5.25
N PHE A 132 16.96 10.66 -4.51
CA PHE A 132 16.31 10.84 -3.22
C PHE A 132 14.79 10.84 -3.36
N ALA A 133 14.24 11.39 -4.44
CA ALA A 133 12.81 11.31 -4.73
C ALA A 133 12.33 9.86 -4.97
N ALA A 134 13.15 9.04 -5.63
CA ALA A 134 12.81 7.66 -5.94
C ALA A 134 12.98 6.69 -4.76
N TYR A 135 14.00 6.90 -3.93
CA TYR A 135 14.44 5.93 -2.92
C TYR A 135 14.55 6.50 -1.49
N GLY A 136 14.24 7.78 -1.28
CA GLY A 136 14.35 8.45 0.01
C GLY A 136 15.80 8.59 0.49
N PRO A 137 16.04 8.66 1.81
CA PRO A 137 17.39 8.70 2.40
C PRO A 137 18.09 7.34 2.41
N ASN A 138 17.74 6.43 1.51
CA ASN A 138 18.19 5.04 1.55
C ASN A 138 19.01 4.67 0.31
N ILE A 139 19.88 3.67 0.47
CA ILE A 139 20.54 2.99 -0.65
C ILE A 139 19.79 1.67 -0.91
N PRO A 140 19.03 1.53 -2.01
CA PRO A 140 18.25 0.32 -2.33
C PRO A 140 19.13 -0.83 -2.88
N LEU A 141 20.38 -0.93 -2.41
CA LEU A 141 21.31 -2.03 -2.66
C LEU A 141 22.00 -2.41 -1.36
N LEU A 142 22.43 -3.67 -1.30
CA LEU A 142 23.22 -4.20 -0.21
C LEU A 142 24.41 -4.99 -0.76
N PRO A 143 25.45 -4.33 -1.29
CA PRO A 143 26.67 -5.01 -1.69
C PRO A 143 27.40 -5.61 -0.49
N LYS A 144 27.81 -6.87 -0.61
CA LYS A 144 28.49 -7.62 0.46
C LYS A 144 29.72 -8.33 -0.09
N LEU A 145 30.83 -8.32 0.64
CA LEU A 145 31.87 -9.31 0.39
C LEU A 145 31.50 -10.59 1.12
N LEU A 146 31.52 -11.72 0.41
CA LEU A 146 31.26 -13.04 0.95
C LEU A 146 32.53 -13.87 0.94
N ASP A 147 32.86 -14.48 2.08
CA ASP A 147 33.92 -15.48 2.22
C ASP A 147 33.30 -16.83 2.59
N VAL A 148 33.09 -17.64 1.56
CA VAL A 148 32.29 -18.85 1.58
C VAL A 148 33.20 -20.07 1.63
N GLU A 149 33.42 -20.63 2.81
CA GLU A 149 34.14 -21.90 3.00
C GLU A 149 33.17 -23.08 3.18
N GLY A 150 32.01 -22.83 3.80
CA GLY A 150 30.92 -23.80 3.96
C GLY A 150 29.77 -23.58 2.96
N LEU A 151 28.92 -24.59 2.80
CA LEU A 151 27.68 -24.45 2.03
C LEU A 151 26.71 -23.50 2.74
N LEU A 152 26.21 -22.49 2.03
CA LEU A 152 25.07 -21.68 2.46
C LEU A 152 23.77 -22.47 2.36
N SER A 153 22.68 -21.91 2.90
CA SER A 153 21.35 -22.52 2.73
C SER A 153 20.95 -22.59 1.26
N VAL A 154 20.08 -23.54 0.94
CA VAL A 154 19.26 -23.45 -0.27
C VAL A 154 18.19 -22.40 -0.01
N GLN A 155 18.12 -21.39 -0.87
CA GLN A 155 17.30 -20.21 -0.63
C GLN A 155 16.74 -19.61 -1.92
N SER A 156 15.70 -18.80 -1.74
CA SER A 156 15.13 -17.91 -2.76
C SER A 156 14.81 -16.54 -2.18
N HIS A 157 14.51 -15.59 -3.06
CA HIS A 157 14.13 -14.22 -2.73
C HIS A 157 12.77 -13.87 -3.32
N PRO A 158 12.08 -12.87 -2.77
CA PRO A 158 10.86 -12.34 -3.37
C PRO A 158 11.09 -11.88 -4.83
N PRO A 159 10.03 -11.87 -5.66
CA PRO A 159 10.13 -11.40 -7.05
C PRO A 159 10.77 -10.02 -7.19
N GLY A 160 11.51 -9.79 -8.29
CA GLY A 160 12.19 -8.53 -8.58
C GLY A 160 13.46 -8.26 -7.76
N ASN A 161 14.01 -9.28 -7.08
CA ASN A 161 15.27 -9.20 -6.34
C ASN A 161 16.33 -10.10 -6.98
N PRO A 162 17.01 -9.67 -8.05
CA PRO A 162 18.10 -10.43 -8.65
C PRO A 162 19.38 -10.25 -7.83
N GLU A 163 20.31 -11.18 -7.99
CA GLU A 163 21.62 -11.13 -7.34
C GLU A 163 22.74 -11.31 -8.36
N ALA A 164 23.89 -10.70 -8.11
CA ALA A 164 25.10 -10.93 -8.89
C ALA A 164 26.29 -11.23 -7.97
N TYR A 165 27.14 -12.16 -8.38
CA TYR A 165 28.34 -12.57 -7.66
C TYR A 165 29.56 -12.35 -8.55
N VAL A 166 30.42 -11.40 -8.16
CA VAL A 166 31.73 -11.19 -8.79
C VAL A 166 32.77 -12.00 -8.03
N VAL A 167 33.26 -13.07 -8.64
CA VAL A 167 34.27 -13.96 -8.02
C VAL A 167 35.61 -13.23 -7.95
N ILE A 168 36.06 -12.92 -6.75
CA ILE A 168 37.34 -12.22 -6.51
C ILE A 168 38.47 -13.24 -6.55
N ASN A 169 38.32 -14.30 -5.76
CA ASN A 169 39.25 -15.41 -5.63
C ASN A 169 38.51 -16.70 -5.26
N CYS A 170 39.05 -17.86 -5.59
CA CYS A 170 38.49 -19.14 -5.18
C CYS A 170 39.55 -20.26 -5.21
N ASP A 171 39.32 -21.30 -4.42
CA ASP A 171 40.11 -22.52 -4.49
C ASP A 171 39.91 -23.25 -5.83
N PRO A 172 40.92 -24.00 -6.33
CA PRO A 172 40.78 -24.80 -7.54
C PRO A 172 39.59 -25.77 -7.49
N GLY A 173 38.72 -25.67 -8.49
CA GLY A 173 37.51 -26.47 -8.61
C GLY A 173 36.37 -26.06 -7.66
N ALA A 174 36.43 -24.90 -7.03
CA ALA A 174 35.29 -24.39 -6.26
C ALA A 174 34.06 -24.24 -7.16
N THR A 175 32.88 -24.49 -6.61
CA THR A 175 31.60 -24.39 -7.33
C THR A 175 30.57 -23.58 -6.56
N LEU A 176 29.54 -23.13 -7.26
CA LEU A 176 28.27 -22.65 -6.68
C LEU A 176 27.09 -23.30 -7.41
N ARG A 177 25.90 -23.24 -6.79
CA ARG A 177 24.67 -23.82 -7.36
C ARG A 177 23.56 -22.80 -7.54
N VAL A 178 23.00 -22.71 -8.76
CA VAL A 178 21.94 -21.75 -9.13
C VAL A 178 20.95 -22.36 -10.12
N GLY A 179 19.65 -22.17 -9.88
CA GLY A 179 18.55 -22.69 -10.68
C GLY A 179 18.43 -24.21 -10.66
N PHE A 180 17.24 -24.74 -10.94
CA PHE A 180 17.06 -26.18 -11.09
C PHE A 180 17.63 -26.66 -12.44
N ASN A 181 18.29 -27.82 -12.45
CA ASN A 181 18.85 -28.42 -13.68
C ASN A 181 17.86 -29.32 -14.44
N HIS A 182 16.69 -29.57 -13.84
CA HIS A 182 15.55 -30.24 -14.44
C HIS A 182 14.25 -29.69 -13.84
N ASN A 183 13.11 -29.95 -14.47
CA ASN A 183 11.82 -29.53 -13.92
C ASN A 183 11.55 -30.29 -12.62
N VAL A 184 11.29 -29.59 -11.54
CA VAL A 184 11.01 -30.20 -10.23
C VAL A 184 9.52 -30.18 -9.91
N ASN A 185 9.05 -31.19 -9.20
CA ASN A 185 7.72 -31.16 -8.60
C ASN A 185 7.81 -30.46 -7.24
N SER A 186 7.35 -29.22 -7.17
CA SER A 186 7.33 -28.41 -5.95
C SER A 186 6.76 -29.15 -4.74
N GLU A 187 5.63 -29.84 -4.90
CA GLU A 187 4.94 -30.48 -3.79
C GLU A 187 5.74 -31.68 -3.25
N GLN A 188 6.30 -32.50 -4.14
CA GLN A 188 7.17 -33.61 -3.72
C GLN A 188 8.42 -33.10 -3.00
N MET A 189 9.02 -32.00 -3.48
CA MET A 189 10.20 -31.41 -2.86
C MET A 189 9.87 -30.85 -1.47
N ARG A 190 8.75 -30.12 -1.31
CA ARG A 190 8.27 -29.64 0.00
C ARG A 190 8.06 -30.78 0.99
N GLN A 191 7.44 -31.87 0.56
CA GLN A 191 7.20 -33.04 1.41
C GLN A 191 8.52 -33.69 1.86
N MET A 192 9.49 -33.84 0.96
CA MET A 192 10.83 -34.35 1.30
C MET A 192 11.53 -33.46 2.32
N LEU A 193 11.53 -32.14 2.11
CA LEU A 193 12.18 -31.17 3.01
C LEU A 193 11.53 -31.16 4.39
N ARG A 194 10.18 -31.20 4.46
CA ARG A 194 9.44 -31.28 5.74
C ARG A 194 9.73 -32.58 6.49
N ALA A 195 9.74 -33.72 5.80
CA ALA A 195 10.07 -35.01 6.40
C ALA A 195 11.50 -35.04 6.95
N ALA A 196 12.45 -34.52 6.18
CA ALA A 196 13.85 -34.41 6.63
C ALA A 196 14.00 -33.45 7.81
N ARG A 197 13.29 -32.31 7.81
CA ARG A 197 13.29 -31.38 8.94
C ARG A 197 12.75 -32.02 10.22
N ALA A 198 11.60 -32.70 10.14
CA ALA A 198 11.03 -33.41 11.27
C ALA A 198 11.98 -34.51 11.79
N THR A 199 12.69 -35.19 10.87
CA THR A 199 13.71 -36.19 11.22
C THR A 199 14.90 -35.56 11.94
N GLN A 200 15.38 -34.39 11.49
CA GLN A 200 16.47 -33.66 12.13
C GLN A 200 16.11 -33.27 13.57
N GLU A 201 14.91 -32.75 13.79
CA GLU A 201 14.43 -32.29 15.11
C GLU A 201 14.33 -33.44 16.12
N GLN A 202 14.03 -34.66 15.66
CA GLN A 202 13.94 -35.84 16.50
C GLN A 202 15.30 -36.49 16.80
N LEU A 203 16.36 -36.12 16.08
CA LEU A 203 17.65 -36.81 16.12
C LEU A 203 18.32 -36.70 17.49
N GLY A 204 18.25 -35.52 18.12
CA GLY A 204 18.86 -35.27 19.43
C GLY A 204 18.33 -36.19 20.54
N ALA A 205 17.05 -36.60 20.46
CA ALA A 205 16.41 -37.47 21.45
C ALA A 205 16.98 -38.90 21.48
N LEU A 206 17.78 -39.29 20.47
CA LEU A 206 18.41 -40.60 20.43
C LEU A 206 19.71 -40.64 21.25
N PHE A 207 20.33 -39.50 21.55
CA PHE A 207 21.68 -39.43 22.09
C PHE A 207 21.71 -39.05 23.58
N TRP A 208 22.62 -39.68 24.34
CA TRP A 208 22.86 -39.31 25.75
C TRP A 208 23.81 -38.13 25.92
N VAL A 209 24.37 -37.63 24.82
CA VAL A 209 25.25 -36.46 24.77
C VAL A 209 24.51 -35.27 24.18
N SER A 210 24.96 -34.07 24.52
CA SER A 210 24.47 -32.80 23.98
C SER A 210 24.87 -32.58 22.52
N GLU A 211 24.20 -31.62 21.89
CA GLU A 211 24.33 -31.29 20.45
C GLU A 211 25.77 -31.01 20.02
N ASP A 212 26.55 -30.30 20.85
CA ASP A 212 27.96 -29.98 20.62
C ASP A 212 28.84 -31.22 20.39
N ARG A 213 28.40 -32.39 20.85
CA ARG A 213 29.15 -33.64 20.71
C ARG A 213 28.86 -34.40 19.43
N TYR A 214 27.61 -34.39 18.94
CA TYR A 214 27.22 -35.15 17.75
C TYR A 214 27.10 -34.31 16.48
N ALA A 215 26.74 -33.02 16.59
CA ALA A 215 26.58 -32.14 15.44
C ALA A 215 27.85 -32.01 14.57
N PRO A 216 29.07 -31.90 15.13
CA PRO A 216 30.29 -31.86 14.31
C PRO A 216 30.50 -33.13 13.49
N ILE A 217 30.05 -34.29 13.97
CA ILE A 217 30.16 -35.58 13.27
C ILE A 217 29.24 -35.60 12.05
N LEU A 218 28.01 -35.07 12.20
CA LEU A 218 27.06 -34.89 11.09
C LEU A 218 27.62 -33.92 10.05
N ALA A 219 28.08 -32.75 10.47
CA ALA A 219 28.65 -31.74 9.58
C ALA A 219 29.87 -32.25 8.80
N GLU A 220 30.69 -33.12 9.39
CA GLU A 220 31.87 -33.71 8.76
C GLU A 220 31.51 -34.74 7.67
N LEU A 221 30.47 -35.56 7.90
CA LEU A 221 30.25 -36.78 7.14
C LEU A 221 29.00 -36.79 6.26
N LEU A 222 27.98 -35.97 6.55
CA LEU A 222 26.75 -35.94 5.77
C LEU A 222 27.04 -35.57 4.30
N GLY A 223 26.39 -36.25 3.35
CA GLY A 223 26.62 -36.04 1.92
C GLY A 223 27.92 -36.64 1.37
N LYS A 224 28.85 -37.11 2.21
CA LYS A 224 30.08 -37.78 1.76
C LYS A 224 29.79 -39.23 1.32
N PRO A 225 30.66 -39.88 0.53
CA PRO A 225 30.49 -41.29 0.19
C PRO A 225 30.35 -42.18 1.44
N ASN A 226 29.38 -43.11 1.41
CA ASN A 226 29.04 -44.00 2.52
C ASN A 226 28.66 -43.26 3.83
N ALA A 227 28.09 -42.05 3.74
CA ALA A 227 27.72 -41.22 4.89
C ALA A 227 26.92 -41.98 5.95
N VAL A 228 25.81 -42.62 5.57
CA VAL A 228 24.92 -43.33 6.50
C VAL A 228 25.66 -44.40 7.31
N ALA A 229 26.49 -45.22 6.67
CA ALA A 229 27.27 -46.26 7.34
C ALA A 229 28.29 -45.66 8.31
N ARG A 230 29.07 -44.66 7.87
CA ARG A 230 30.12 -44.00 8.67
C ARG A 230 29.54 -43.21 9.84
N LEU A 231 28.43 -42.51 9.61
CA LEU A 231 27.67 -41.80 10.64
C LEU A 231 27.08 -42.78 11.64
N GLY A 232 26.47 -43.87 11.16
CA GLY A 232 25.94 -44.93 12.00
C GLY A 232 27.01 -45.52 12.93
N GLU A 233 28.19 -45.83 12.42
CA GLU A 233 29.32 -46.32 13.24
C GLU A 233 29.77 -45.31 14.30
N ARG A 234 29.90 -44.03 13.95
CA ARG A 234 30.38 -42.98 14.88
C ARG A 234 29.34 -42.51 15.90
N LEU A 235 28.06 -42.55 15.54
CA LEU A 235 26.96 -42.05 16.37
C LEU A 235 26.33 -43.16 17.23
N THR A 236 26.43 -44.44 16.84
CA THR A 236 25.91 -45.57 17.64
C THR A 236 26.41 -45.56 19.11
N PRO A 237 27.70 -45.30 19.40
CA PRO A 237 28.19 -45.24 20.79
C PRO A 237 27.57 -44.10 21.62
N LEU A 238 26.97 -43.10 20.97
CA LEU A 238 26.35 -41.94 21.60
C LEU A 238 24.86 -42.16 21.90
N LEU A 239 24.28 -43.30 21.50
CA LEU A 239 22.85 -43.59 21.69
C LEU A 239 22.50 -43.89 23.15
N HIS A 240 21.34 -43.43 23.61
CA HIS A 240 20.78 -43.80 24.91
C HIS A 240 20.60 -45.32 25.06
N LYS A 241 20.15 -45.99 23.98
CA LYS A 241 19.93 -47.43 23.94
C LYS A 241 20.61 -48.03 22.70
N PRO A 242 21.47 -49.04 22.86
CA PRO A 242 22.07 -49.73 21.70
C PRO A 242 21.05 -50.28 20.69
N GLY A 243 19.84 -50.61 21.15
CA GLY A 243 18.74 -51.09 20.32
C GLY A 243 18.15 -50.06 19.35
N ASP A 244 18.43 -48.75 19.53
CA ASP A 244 17.91 -47.69 18.65
C ASP A 244 18.76 -47.51 17.37
N ARG A 245 19.82 -48.29 17.19
CA ARG A 245 20.69 -48.25 16.00
C ARG A 245 19.93 -48.34 14.66
N PRO A 246 18.93 -49.23 14.47
CA PRO A 246 18.16 -49.26 13.23
C PRO A 246 17.42 -47.94 12.96
N ARG A 247 16.82 -47.34 14.00
CA ARG A 247 16.12 -46.05 13.90
C ARG A 247 17.06 -44.89 13.58
N LEU A 248 18.27 -44.91 14.15
CA LEU A 248 19.34 -43.97 13.80
C LEU A 248 19.70 -44.09 12.32
N LEU A 249 19.93 -45.32 11.82
CA LEU A 249 20.29 -45.55 10.42
C LEU A 249 19.20 -45.09 9.45
N GLU A 250 17.94 -45.37 9.75
CA GLU A 250 16.79 -44.88 8.98
C GLU A 250 16.73 -43.35 8.95
N SER A 251 16.92 -42.71 10.11
CA SER A 251 16.95 -41.24 10.20
C SER A 251 18.09 -40.64 9.37
N LEU A 252 19.28 -41.25 9.44
CA LEU A 252 20.44 -40.82 8.66
C LEU A 252 20.23 -41.01 7.15
N GLU A 253 19.52 -42.06 6.75
CA GLU A 253 19.19 -42.32 5.34
C GLU A 253 18.23 -41.27 4.78
N VAL A 254 17.18 -40.89 5.53
CA VAL A 254 16.29 -39.79 5.15
C VAL A 254 17.05 -38.47 5.01
N LEU A 255 17.91 -38.14 5.98
CA LEU A 255 18.68 -36.90 5.99
C LEU A 255 19.70 -36.83 4.86
N ASP A 256 20.47 -37.91 4.63
CA ASP A 256 21.47 -37.97 3.55
C ASP A 256 20.81 -37.95 2.17
N SER A 257 19.67 -38.64 2.01
CA SER A 257 18.90 -38.66 0.76
C SER A 257 18.36 -37.29 0.42
N CYS A 258 17.77 -36.58 1.39
CA CYS A 258 17.28 -35.21 1.21
C CYS A 258 18.43 -34.24 0.87
N TYR A 259 19.55 -34.33 1.60
CA TYR A 259 20.74 -33.52 1.35
C TYR A 259 21.22 -33.65 -0.09
N ARG A 260 21.35 -34.88 -0.60
CA ARG A 260 21.79 -35.14 -1.98
C ARG A 260 20.74 -34.71 -3.00
N ALA A 261 19.49 -35.15 -2.85
CA ALA A 261 18.43 -34.88 -3.81
C ALA A 261 18.22 -33.38 -4.03
N MET A 262 18.24 -32.58 -2.96
CA MET A 262 18.13 -31.13 -3.08
C MET A 262 19.33 -30.52 -3.81
N LEU A 263 20.57 -30.86 -3.44
CA LEU A 263 21.76 -30.30 -4.09
C LEU A 263 21.96 -30.78 -5.53
N ASP A 264 21.62 -32.03 -5.83
CA ASP A 264 21.74 -32.64 -7.16
C ASP A 264 20.67 -32.11 -8.12
N SER A 265 19.60 -31.50 -7.62
CA SER A 265 18.58 -30.85 -8.44
C SER A 265 18.98 -29.47 -8.97
N LEU A 266 20.07 -28.88 -8.47
CA LEU A 266 20.53 -27.55 -8.87
C LEU A 266 21.62 -27.60 -9.95
N ASN A 267 21.72 -26.59 -10.80
CA ASN A 267 22.87 -26.49 -11.71
C ASN A 267 24.14 -26.23 -10.90
N VAL A 268 25.25 -26.81 -11.34
CA VAL A 268 26.57 -26.60 -10.74
C VAL A 268 27.40 -25.74 -11.70
N ILE A 269 27.97 -24.66 -11.19
CA ILE A 269 28.87 -23.76 -11.92
C ILE A 269 30.25 -23.83 -11.28
N GLU A 270 31.25 -24.25 -12.04
CA GLU A 270 32.66 -24.18 -11.63
C GLU A 270 33.17 -22.75 -11.73
N LEU A 271 33.90 -22.31 -10.71
CA LEU A 271 34.28 -20.92 -10.52
C LEU A 271 35.74 -20.66 -10.86
N ALA A 272 35.98 -19.46 -11.37
CA ALA A 272 37.31 -18.93 -11.60
C ALA A 272 37.38 -17.46 -11.15
N PRO A 273 38.54 -16.97 -10.66
CA PRO A 273 38.71 -15.56 -10.34
C PRO A 273 38.38 -14.66 -11.53
N GLY A 274 37.55 -13.64 -11.30
CA GLY A 274 37.11 -12.65 -12.28
C GLY A 274 35.81 -13.02 -13.01
N MET A 275 35.30 -14.23 -12.81
CA MET A 275 34.00 -14.66 -13.31
C MET A 275 32.87 -13.88 -12.62
N VAL A 276 31.80 -13.60 -13.36
CA VAL A 276 30.59 -12.99 -12.82
C VAL A 276 29.41 -13.92 -13.06
N ILE A 277 28.66 -14.18 -12.00
CA ILE A 277 27.43 -14.98 -12.04
C ILE A 277 26.28 -14.04 -11.75
N PHE A 278 25.31 -13.95 -12.66
CA PHE A 278 24.08 -13.19 -12.47
C PHE A 278 22.94 -14.16 -12.22
N ASN A 279 22.53 -14.26 -10.96
CA ASN A 279 21.39 -15.05 -10.53
C ASN A 279 20.10 -14.25 -10.80
N ALA A 280 19.53 -14.50 -11.97
CA ALA A 280 18.35 -13.83 -12.47
C ALA A 280 17.54 -14.80 -13.35
N ASP A 281 16.25 -14.55 -13.48
CA ASP A 281 15.38 -15.24 -14.43
C ASP A 281 16.03 -15.24 -15.83
N PRO A 282 16.07 -16.40 -16.52
CA PRO A 282 16.66 -16.47 -17.84
C PRO A 282 15.88 -15.58 -18.83
N PRO A 283 16.56 -15.03 -19.86
CA PRO A 283 15.91 -14.18 -20.86
C PRO A 283 14.66 -14.86 -21.45
N GLY A 284 13.49 -14.22 -21.30
CA GLY A 284 12.20 -14.72 -21.81
C GLY A 284 11.25 -15.33 -20.77
N ALA A 285 11.68 -15.49 -19.52
CA ALA A 285 10.79 -15.83 -18.41
C ALA A 285 10.16 -14.55 -17.82
N SER A 286 8.88 -14.26 -18.13
CA SER A 286 8.08 -13.14 -17.60
C SER A 286 8.60 -11.71 -17.92
N THR A 287 7.68 -10.84 -18.36
CA THR A 287 7.92 -9.44 -18.77
C THR A 287 8.00 -8.48 -17.58
N GLU A 288 8.89 -8.70 -16.62
CA GLU A 288 9.22 -7.72 -15.58
C GLU A 288 10.43 -6.87 -15.99
N VAL A 289 10.43 -5.59 -15.60
CA VAL A 289 11.55 -4.67 -15.89
C VAL A 289 12.81 -5.01 -15.07
N THR A 290 12.65 -5.72 -13.96
CA THR A 290 13.73 -6.24 -13.11
C THR A 290 13.55 -7.74 -12.93
N PRO A 291 14.55 -8.59 -13.23
CA PRO A 291 14.41 -10.05 -13.12
C PRO A 291 14.45 -10.51 -11.64
N SER A 292 13.95 -11.71 -11.36
CA SER A 292 13.99 -12.33 -10.02
C SER A 292 15.14 -13.31 -9.89
N ALA A 293 15.70 -13.47 -8.69
CA ALA A 293 16.70 -14.51 -8.43
C ALA A 293 16.09 -15.91 -8.50
N GLN A 294 16.83 -16.85 -9.08
CA GLN A 294 16.52 -18.27 -9.04
C GLN A 294 16.91 -18.88 -7.69
N VAL A 295 16.36 -20.06 -7.40
CA VAL A 295 16.79 -20.87 -6.25
C VAL A 295 18.30 -21.11 -6.32
N HIS A 296 19.01 -20.96 -5.21
CA HIS A 296 20.46 -21.09 -5.23
C HIS A 296 21.01 -21.51 -3.87
N CYS A 297 22.27 -21.92 -3.89
CA CYS A 297 23.05 -22.33 -2.74
C CYS A 297 24.53 -22.00 -3.02
N LEU A 298 25.08 -21.02 -2.32
CA LEU A 298 26.49 -20.64 -2.48
C LEU A 298 27.40 -21.62 -1.73
N GLY A 299 28.62 -21.76 -2.26
CA GLY A 299 29.61 -22.72 -1.76
C GLY A 299 29.40 -24.12 -2.34
N ASN A 300 30.20 -25.06 -1.83
CA ASN A 300 30.28 -26.41 -2.39
C ASN A 300 30.47 -27.48 -1.30
N PRO A 301 29.95 -28.71 -1.51
CA PRO A 301 30.07 -29.82 -0.55
C PRO A 301 31.52 -30.21 -0.21
N GLU A 302 32.47 -29.85 -1.07
CA GLU A 302 33.89 -30.11 -0.89
C GLU A 302 34.54 -29.14 0.10
N GLY A 303 33.90 -28.03 0.45
CA GLY A 303 34.42 -27.02 1.38
C GLY A 303 35.53 -26.16 0.77
N ARG A 304 35.54 -26.00 -0.55
CA ARG A 304 36.49 -25.16 -1.30
C ARG A 304 36.10 -23.70 -1.15
N ALA A 305 37.03 -22.87 -0.68
CA ALA A 305 36.76 -21.48 -0.33
C ALA A 305 36.50 -20.60 -1.57
N VAL A 306 35.56 -19.66 -1.44
CA VAL A 306 35.25 -18.66 -2.47
C VAL A 306 35.11 -17.29 -1.82
N LEU A 307 35.87 -16.33 -2.34
CA LEU A 307 35.74 -14.92 -2.00
C LEU A 307 35.06 -14.19 -3.17
N MET A 308 33.93 -13.55 -2.91
CA MET A 308 33.14 -12.86 -3.94
C MET A 308 32.56 -11.53 -3.43
N LEU A 309 32.25 -10.62 -4.34
CA LEU A 309 31.35 -9.49 -4.09
C LEU A 309 29.95 -9.89 -4.55
N GLU A 310 29.01 -9.96 -3.62
CA GLU A 310 27.57 -10.03 -3.88
C GLU A 310 27.02 -8.62 -4.09
N VAL A 311 26.16 -8.46 -5.10
CA VAL A 311 25.35 -7.27 -5.35
C VAL A 311 23.90 -7.72 -5.42
N ARG A 312 23.09 -7.22 -4.50
CA ARG A 312 21.65 -7.50 -4.44
C ARG A 312 20.86 -6.32 -3.90
N ARG A 313 19.53 -6.38 -4.00
CA ARG A 313 18.62 -5.49 -3.28
C ARG A 313 18.45 -5.94 -1.82
N PRO A 314 18.19 -5.03 -0.88
CA PRO A 314 17.73 -5.37 0.46
C PRO A 314 16.41 -6.15 0.39
N GLY A 315 16.19 -7.10 1.29
CA GLY A 315 15.00 -7.95 1.24
C GLY A 315 15.15 -9.30 1.92
N THR A 316 14.01 -9.96 2.12
CA THR A 316 13.90 -11.24 2.83
C THR A 316 14.61 -12.38 2.08
N THR A 317 15.23 -13.29 2.84
CA THR A 317 15.76 -14.56 2.34
C THR A 317 14.86 -15.70 2.80
N HIS A 318 14.21 -16.40 1.86
CA HIS A 318 13.40 -17.58 2.17
C HIS A 318 14.27 -18.83 2.13
N ARG A 319 14.53 -19.42 3.30
CA ARG A 319 15.38 -20.61 3.43
C ARG A 319 14.56 -21.88 3.20
N ALA A 320 14.76 -22.54 2.07
CA ALA A 320 14.14 -23.83 1.79
C ALA A 320 14.82 -24.97 2.55
N TRP A 321 16.16 -24.96 2.62
CA TRP A 321 16.93 -26.04 3.26
C TRP A 321 18.25 -25.54 3.85
N ASP A 322 18.68 -26.13 4.96
CA ASP A 322 19.92 -25.74 5.67
C ASP A 322 20.90 -26.87 5.96
N HIS A 323 20.89 -27.91 5.12
CA HIS A 323 21.91 -28.98 5.15
C HIS A 323 22.06 -29.69 6.50
N VAL A 324 20.96 -29.79 7.27
CA VAL A 324 20.95 -30.45 8.59
C VAL A 324 21.96 -29.81 9.57
N ARG A 325 22.14 -28.49 9.49
CA ARG A 325 23.01 -27.74 10.41
C ARG A 325 22.42 -27.61 11.81
N PHE A 326 23.32 -27.52 12.78
CA PHE A 326 23.04 -27.35 14.20
C PHE A 326 23.83 -26.16 14.75
N PRO A 327 23.22 -25.30 15.60
CA PRO A 327 21.80 -25.31 15.95
C PRO A 327 20.91 -25.07 14.73
N ALA A 328 19.73 -25.69 14.76
CA ALA A 328 18.79 -25.67 13.67
C ALA A 328 18.25 -24.25 13.45
N ARG A 329 18.47 -23.70 12.25
CA ARG A 329 17.89 -22.41 11.84
C ARG A 329 16.47 -22.60 11.30
N GLU A 330 15.70 -21.52 11.33
CA GLU A 330 14.36 -21.46 10.76
C GLU A 330 14.38 -21.70 9.24
N LEU A 331 13.37 -22.43 8.76
CA LEU A 331 13.13 -22.73 7.35
C LEU A 331 11.78 -22.12 6.95
N ALA A 332 11.74 -21.49 5.79
CA ALA A 332 10.55 -20.93 5.15
C ALA A 332 10.26 -21.72 3.86
N ILE A 333 9.93 -23.01 4.03
CA ILE A 333 9.81 -23.96 2.90
C ILE A 333 8.71 -23.51 1.94
N ASP A 334 7.53 -23.15 2.45
CA ASP A 334 6.40 -22.82 1.58
C ASP A 334 6.60 -21.50 0.84
N GLU A 335 7.10 -20.49 1.54
CA GLU A 335 7.43 -19.18 1.00
C GLU A 335 8.56 -19.28 -0.04
N ALA A 336 9.56 -20.12 0.20
CA ALA A 336 10.64 -20.32 -0.76
C ALA A 336 10.09 -20.91 -2.07
N PHE A 337 9.26 -21.95 -1.99
CA PHE A 337 8.64 -22.56 -3.17
C PHE A 337 7.51 -21.73 -3.79
N ALA A 338 6.99 -20.73 -3.08
CA ALA A 338 6.04 -19.76 -3.66
C ALA A 338 6.75 -18.69 -4.51
N THR A 339 8.04 -18.46 -4.27
CA THR A 339 8.83 -17.41 -4.93
C THR A 339 9.78 -17.93 -6.01
N MET A 340 10.30 -19.15 -5.88
CA MET A 340 11.17 -19.74 -6.91
C MET A 340 10.38 -20.41 -8.05
N THR A 341 10.93 -20.39 -9.26
CA THR A 341 10.42 -21.22 -10.37
C THR A 341 10.85 -22.69 -10.18
N SER A 342 9.96 -23.60 -10.58
CA SER A 342 10.25 -25.05 -10.63
C SER A 342 10.72 -25.53 -12.01
N GLN A 343 10.94 -24.59 -12.94
CA GLN A 343 11.38 -24.91 -14.29
C GLN A 343 12.89 -25.13 -14.36
N ALA A 344 13.30 -26.00 -15.28
CA ALA A 344 14.69 -26.24 -15.59
C ALA A 344 15.35 -24.99 -16.20
N THR A 345 16.58 -24.77 -15.79
CA THR A 345 17.51 -23.76 -16.31
C THR A 345 18.84 -24.44 -16.64
N ARG A 346 19.76 -23.73 -17.28
CA ARG A 346 21.10 -24.24 -17.61
C ARG A 346 22.18 -23.35 -16.99
N ALA A 347 23.24 -23.99 -16.50
CA ALA A 347 24.36 -23.34 -15.83
C ALA A 347 24.92 -22.13 -16.61
N GLU A 348 25.09 -22.26 -17.93
CA GLU A 348 25.65 -21.22 -18.79
C GLU A 348 24.78 -19.95 -18.87
N GLN A 349 23.49 -20.02 -18.54
CA GLN A 349 22.58 -18.86 -18.60
C GLN A 349 22.87 -17.84 -17.50
N PHE A 350 23.54 -18.25 -16.42
CA PHE A 350 23.87 -17.39 -15.29
C PHE A 350 25.28 -16.79 -15.39
N VAL A 351 26.11 -17.25 -16.34
CA VAL A 351 27.50 -16.79 -16.46
C VAL A 351 27.55 -15.57 -17.38
N CYS A 352 28.05 -14.45 -16.86
CA CYS A 352 28.15 -13.21 -17.62
C CYS A 352 29.52 -13.07 -18.31
N GLU A 353 29.50 -12.70 -19.58
CA GLU A 353 30.68 -12.27 -20.31
C GLU A 353 30.99 -10.79 -20.03
N ARG A 354 32.29 -10.46 -19.98
CA ARG A 354 32.76 -9.08 -19.85
C ARG A 354 32.70 -8.39 -21.21
N THR A 355 31.80 -7.42 -21.36
CA THR A 355 31.62 -6.67 -22.61
C THR A 355 32.31 -5.29 -22.50
N PRO A 356 33.24 -4.92 -23.39
CA PRO A 356 33.84 -3.58 -23.38
C PRO A 356 32.78 -2.48 -23.56
N VAL A 357 32.86 -1.41 -22.76
CA VAL A 357 31.92 -0.28 -22.88
C VAL A 357 32.42 0.69 -23.95
N VAL A 358 31.60 0.92 -24.98
CA VAL A 358 31.92 1.80 -26.11
C VAL A 358 32.27 3.20 -25.60
N GLY A 359 33.38 3.75 -26.09
CA GLY A 359 33.85 5.09 -25.70
C GLY A 359 34.52 5.18 -24.33
N ARG A 360 34.63 4.08 -23.57
CA ARG A 360 35.29 4.04 -22.26
C ARG A 360 36.40 2.97 -22.23
N PRO A 361 37.60 3.27 -22.74
CA PRO A 361 38.73 2.35 -22.71
C PRO A 361 39.04 1.86 -21.29
N GLY A 362 39.20 0.55 -21.11
CA GLY A 362 39.45 -0.05 -19.80
C GLY A 362 38.21 -0.28 -18.92
N VAL A 363 37.00 -0.03 -19.44
CA VAL A 363 35.73 -0.32 -18.75
C VAL A 363 35.02 -1.51 -19.40
N PHE A 364 34.58 -2.47 -18.59
CA PHE A 364 33.85 -3.65 -19.05
C PHE A 364 32.56 -3.84 -18.26
N ARG A 365 31.43 -4.05 -18.92
CA ARG A 365 30.14 -4.32 -18.30
C ARG A 365 29.86 -5.81 -18.23
N THR A 366 29.31 -6.27 -17.11
CA THR A 366 28.88 -7.67 -16.93
C THR A 366 27.40 -7.80 -16.66
N VAL A 367 26.82 -6.88 -15.88
CA VAL A 367 25.38 -6.87 -15.58
C VAL A 367 24.77 -5.51 -15.91
N SER A 368 23.57 -5.53 -16.50
CA SER A 368 22.75 -4.34 -16.75
C SER A 368 21.28 -4.74 -16.64
N CYS A 369 20.65 -4.44 -15.51
CA CYS A 369 19.24 -4.73 -15.28
C CYS A 369 18.54 -3.57 -14.56
N GLY A 370 17.22 -3.66 -14.38
CA GLY A 370 16.44 -2.64 -13.67
C GLY A 370 16.79 -2.46 -12.19
N ALA A 371 17.53 -3.41 -11.58
CA ALA A 371 18.00 -3.29 -10.20
C ALA A 371 19.36 -2.59 -10.08
N PHE A 372 20.32 -2.95 -10.92
CA PHE A 372 21.70 -2.45 -10.86
C PHE A 372 22.46 -2.69 -12.18
N VAL A 373 23.50 -1.88 -12.38
CA VAL A 373 24.50 -2.03 -13.43
C VAL A 373 25.86 -2.27 -12.78
N ILE A 374 26.61 -3.25 -13.29
CA ILE A 374 27.95 -3.60 -12.81
C ILE A 374 28.97 -3.33 -13.92
N ASP A 375 29.82 -2.33 -13.68
CA ASP A 375 30.95 -1.97 -14.53
C ASP A 375 32.28 -2.29 -13.82
N HIS A 376 33.18 -2.95 -14.52
CA HIS A 376 34.54 -3.26 -14.10
C HIS A 376 35.49 -2.21 -14.67
N LEU A 377 36.03 -1.37 -13.79
CA LEU A 377 36.99 -0.32 -14.10
C LEU A 377 38.42 -0.88 -13.96
N CYS A 378 39.12 -1.03 -15.08
CA CYS A 378 40.42 -1.71 -15.16
C CYS A 378 41.53 -0.75 -15.66
N PRO A 379 41.96 0.24 -14.86
CA PRO A 379 43.06 1.11 -15.25
C PRO A 379 44.37 0.33 -15.35
N ARG A 380 45.29 0.84 -16.16
CA ARG A 380 46.63 0.27 -16.38
C ARG A 380 47.68 1.39 -16.42
N PRO A 381 48.97 1.10 -16.25
CA PRO A 381 50.01 2.10 -16.50
C PRO A 381 49.85 2.73 -17.89
N GLY A 382 49.67 4.05 -17.95
CA GLY A 382 49.40 4.79 -19.20
C GLY A 382 47.93 4.82 -19.65
N LEU A 383 47.02 4.17 -18.91
CA LEU A 383 45.57 4.16 -19.17
C LEU A 383 44.80 4.44 -17.87
N SER A 384 44.33 5.68 -17.73
CA SER A 384 43.40 6.08 -16.69
C SER A 384 41.96 5.77 -17.08
N VAL A 385 41.12 5.46 -16.10
CA VAL A 385 39.70 5.14 -16.30
C VAL A 385 38.84 6.08 -15.47
N ASP A 386 37.83 6.73 -16.06
CA ASP A 386 36.89 7.57 -15.31
C ASP A 386 35.76 6.71 -14.70
N ALA A 387 35.45 6.92 -13.42
CA ALA A 387 34.21 6.46 -12.77
C ALA A 387 33.11 7.50 -13.00
N LEU A 388 32.01 7.10 -13.63
CA LEU A 388 30.93 8.00 -14.03
C LEU A 388 29.75 7.84 -13.09
N THR A 389 29.28 8.95 -12.54
CA THR A 389 28.07 9.01 -11.72
C THR A 389 26.86 9.44 -12.54
N ASP A 390 27.04 10.20 -13.64
CA ASP A 390 25.96 10.75 -14.47
C ASP A 390 24.85 11.45 -13.65
N GLY A 391 25.23 12.11 -12.54
CA GLY A 391 24.30 12.77 -11.62
C GLY A 391 23.54 11.82 -10.68
N MET A 392 23.96 10.56 -10.63
CA MET A 392 23.37 9.49 -9.82
C MET A 392 24.40 8.96 -8.82
N PRO A 393 23.98 8.56 -7.61
CA PRO A 393 24.88 7.94 -6.66
C PRO A 393 25.27 6.54 -7.16
N SER A 394 26.51 6.15 -6.90
CA SER A 394 27.01 4.81 -7.21
C SER A 394 27.98 4.35 -6.13
N THR A 395 28.36 3.09 -6.14
CA THR A 395 29.27 2.52 -5.15
C THR A 395 30.51 1.99 -5.85
N LEU A 396 31.69 2.16 -5.23
CA LEU A 396 32.95 1.63 -5.72
C LEU A 396 33.48 0.58 -4.75
N HIS A 397 33.95 -0.53 -5.31
CA HIS A 397 34.52 -1.65 -4.56
C HIS A 397 35.87 -2.03 -5.16
N GLY A 398 36.94 -1.89 -4.39
CA GLY A 398 38.27 -2.34 -4.80
C GLY A 398 38.34 -3.87 -4.78
N ILE A 399 38.52 -4.49 -5.95
CA ILE A 399 38.55 -5.95 -6.08
C ILE A 399 39.97 -6.49 -6.23
N ARG A 400 40.82 -5.78 -6.98
CA ARG A 400 42.25 -6.13 -7.14
C ARG A 400 43.12 -4.90 -7.19
N GLY A 401 44.36 -5.05 -6.73
CA GLY A 401 45.37 -4.01 -6.82
C GLY A 401 45.02 -2.75 -6.03
N SER A 402 45.44 -1.60 -6.53
CA SER A 402 45.06 -0.30 -5.95
C SER A 402 45.07 0.81 -6.99
N VAL A 403 44.14 1.74 -6.85
CA VAL A 403 43.99 2.88 -7.76
C VAL A 403 44.10 4.20 -7.00
N ARG A 404 44.70 5.21 -7.63
CA ARG A 404 44.67 6.58 -7.14
C ARG A 404 43.40 7.26 -7.63
N LEU A 405 42.75 7.99 -6.74
CA LEU A 405 41.50 8.73 -7.00
C LEU A 405 41.84 10.20 -7.29
N GLN A 406 41.55 10.64 -8.51
CA GLN A 406 41.74 12.04 -8.93
C GLN A 406 40.39 12.69 -9.23
N GLY A 407 40.06 13.76 -8.50
CA GLY A 407 38.88 14.58 -8.73
C GLY A 407 39.07 15.65 -9.81
N PRO A 408 38.16 16.62 -9.90
CA PRO A 408 38.33 17.82 -10.72
C PRO A 408 39.63 18.56 -10.36
N ASP A 409 40.21 19.27 -11.33
CA ASP A 409 41.48 20.00 -11.18
C ASP A 409 42.67 19.16 -10.66
N ASP A 410 42.65 17.85 -10.97
CA ASP A 410 43.65 16.86 -10.55
C ASP A 410 43.83 16.77 -9.01
N VAL A 411 42.80 17.13 -8.25
CA VAL A 411 42.79 16.98 -6.78
C VAL A 411 42.90 15.50 -6.41
N ASN A 412 43.86 15.17 -5.55
CA ASN A 412 44.08 13.80 -5.10
C ASN A 412 43.20 13.45 -3.89
N TRP A 413 42.25 12.54 -4.06
CA TRP A 413 41.38 12.01 -3.00
C TRP A 413 41.89 10.71 -2.37
N GLY A 414 43.16 10.39 -2.59
CA GLY A 414 43.86 9.27 -1.99
C GLY A 414 43.84 8.01 -2.86
N VAL A 415 43.91 6.85 -2.21
CA VAL A 415 44.00 5.54 -2.86
C VAL A 415 42.79 4.70 -2.47
N LEU A 416 42.24 3.93 -3.41
CA LEU A 416 41.29 2.85 -3.15
C LEU A 416 42.01 1.52 -3.39
N ARG A 417 42.06 0.67 -2.36
CA ARG A 417 42.74 -0.64 -2.41
C ARG A 417 41.73 -1.78 -2.52
N ALA A 418 42.22 -2.95 -2.91
CA ALA A 418 41.46 -4.19 -2.77
C ALA A 418 40.93 -4.34 -1.33
N GLY A 419 39.64 -4.70 -1.18
CA GLY A 419 38.98 -4.83 0.11
C GLY A 419 38.44 -3.53 0.69
N GLU A 420 38.48 -2.41 -0.04
CA GLU A 420 37.92 -1.12 0.39
C GLU A 420 36.71 -0.75 -0.47
N SER A 421 35.75 -0.04 0.15
CA SER A 421 34.51 0.40 -0.51
C SER A 421 34.19 1.86 -0.23
N MET A 422 33.51 2.51 -1.18
CA MET A 422 33.13 3.92 -1.09
C MET A 422 31.75 4.15 -1.68
N LEU A 423 31.01 5.11 -1.12
CA LEU A 423 29.83 5.69 -1.77
C LEU A 423 30.28 6.91 -2.59
N LEU A 424 29.90 6.97 -3.85
CA LEU A 424 30.03 8.14 -4.71
C LEU A 424 28.73 8.94 -4.65
N PRO A 425 28.74 10.16 -4.10
CA PRO A 425 27.61 11.06 -4.17
C PRO A 425 27.25 11.43 -5.62
N ALA A 426 25.99 11.78 -5.84
CA ALA A 426 25.49 12.23 -7.14
C ALA A 426 26.15 13.52 -7.64
N GLY A 427 26.65 14.37 -6.74
CA GLY A 427 27.28 15.65 -7.07
C GLY A 427 28.74 15.54 -7.55
N ILE A 428 29.35 14.35 -7.55
CA ILE A 428 30.70 14.16 -8.10
C ILE A 428 30.66 14.41 -9.61
N GLN A 429 31.36 15.46 -10.06
CA GLN A 429 31.43 15.82 -11.48
C GLN A 429 32.41 14.93 -12.28
N ARG A 430 33.51 14.53 -11.65
CA ARG A 430 34.55 13.70 -12.27
C ARG A 430 35.33 12.93 -11.22
N LEU A 431 35.58 11.65 -11.49
CA LEU A 431 36.53 10.84 -10.74
C LEU A 431 37.36 10.00 -11.72
N ARG A 432 38.65 10.28 -11.82
CA ARG A 432 39.60 9.49 -12.61
C ARG A 432 40.36 8.52 -11.70
N LEU A 433 40.51 7.28 -12.18
CA LEU A 433 41.23 6.20 -11.52
C LEU A 433 42.54 5.92 -12.27
N ASP A 434 43.67 6.07 -11.57
CA ASP A 434 44.97 5.68 -12.09
C ASP A 434 45.49 4.44 -11.40
N ALA A 435 45.92 3.45 -12.19
CA ALA A 435 46.52 2.23 -11.67
C ALA A 435 47.79 2.55 -10.85
N GLN A 436 47.81 2.13 -9.59
CA GLN A 436 49.06 2.02 -8.81
C GLN A 436 49.69 0.64 -8.99
N THR A 437 48.90 -0.38 -9.37
CA THR A 437 49.36 -1.72 -9.73
C THR A 437 48.80 -2.15 -11.09
N SER A 438 49.54 -2.97 -11.84
CA SER A 438 49.18 -3.36 -13.21
C SER A 438 47.94 -4.23 -13.34
N ASP A 439 47.48 -4.83 -12.24
CA ASP A 439 46.33 -5.73 -12.13
C ASP A 439 45.08 -5.05 -11.53
N SER A 440 45.12 -3.73 -11.35
CA SER A 440 44.05 -2.97 -10.67
C SER A 440 42.67 -3.20 -11.30
N GLU A 441 41.68 -3.47 -10.45
CA GLU A 441 40.28 -3.64 -10.85
C GLU A 441 39.36 -3.12 -9.74
N VAL A 442 38.48 -2.20 -10.11
CA VAL A 442 37.44 -1.63 -9.24
C VAL A 442 36.09 -1.95 -9.86
N VAL A 443 35.17 -2.49 -9.07
CA VAL A 443 33.78 -2.67 -9.49
C VAL A 443 32.99 -1.43 -9.10
N GLN A 444 32.36 -0.81 -10.09
CA GLN A 444 31.38 0.25 -9.89
C GLN A 444 29.98 -0.35 -10.02
N VAL A 445 29.15 -0.16 -9.00
CA VAL A 445 27.73 -0.53 -9.04
C VAL A 445 26.90 0.74 -9.08
N THR A 446 26.19 0.92 -10.18
CA THR A 446 25.24 2.03 -10.37
C THR A 446 23.83 1.53 -10.14
N ILE A 447 23.05 2.32 -9.42
CA ILE A 447 21.63 2.07 -9.18
C ILE A 447 20.85 2.88 -10.21
N PRO A 448 20.22 2.24 -11.21
CA PRO A 448 19.31 2.94 -12.10
C PRO A 448 18.21 3.61 -11.27
N LEU A 449 17.77 4.80 -11.71
CA LEU A 449 16.43 5.20 -11.31
C LEU A 449 15.48 4.09 -11.77
N PRO A 450 14.37 3.85 -11.04
CA PRO A 450 13.26 3.14 -11.64
C PRO A 450 13.03 3.83 -12.99
N PRO A 451 12.77 3.08 -14.08
CA PRO A 451 12.53 3.70 -15.37
C PRO A 451 11.60 4.87 -15.12
N ALA A 452 12.04 6.08 -15.49
CA ALA A 452 11.13 7.21 -15.54
C ALA A 452 9.95 6.66 -16.31
N TYR A 453 8.78 6.58 -15.68
CA TYR A 453 7.58 6.13 -16.36
C TYR A 453 7.22 7.26 -17.32
N TYR A 454 8.01 7.40 -18.39
CA TYR A 454 7.52 7.89 -19.65
C TYR A 454 6.45 6.88 -20.03
N PRO A 455 5.17 7.27 -20.14
CA PRO A 455 4.21 6.40 -20.78
C PRO A 455 4.79 6.05 -22.15
N MET A 456 5.18 4.79 -22.31
CA MET A 456 5.54 4.22 -23.60
C MET A 456 4.40 4.57 -24.57
N PRO A 457 4.70 5.04 -25.80
CA PRO A 457 3.73 5.02 -26.87
C PRO A 457 3.15 3.60 -26.95
N ILE A 458 1.82 3.50 -27.01
CA ILE A 458 1.01 2.27 -26.88
C ILE A 458 1.29 1.19 -27.96
N GLU A 459 2.28 1.36 -28.83
CA GLU A 459 2.35 0.59 -30.07
C GLU A 459 3.32 -0.60 -30.12
N ASP A 460 4.29 -0.78 -29.21
CA ASP A 460 5.26 -1.90 -29.33
C ASP A 460 5.67 -2.57 -28.00
N GLN A 461 4.70 -3.00 -27.18
CA GLN A 461 4.95 -4.08 -26.23
C GLN A 461 4.58 -5.43 -26.87
N PRO A 462 5.42 -6.48 -26.76
CA PRO A 462 4.98 -7.82 -27.08
C PRO A 462 3.79 -8.12 -26.16
N THR A 463 2.70 -8.59 -26.74
CA THR A 463 1.51 -9.03 -26.02
C THR A 463 1.89 -9.98 -24.88
N ARG A 464 2.19 -9.44 -23.68
CA ARG A 464 1.51 -9.92 -22.47
C ARG A 464 0.08 -9.98 -22.93
N GLU A 465 -0.52 -11.17 -22.93
CA GLU A 465 -1.97 -11.23 -23.03
C GLU A 465 -2.46 -10.16 -22.06
N LEU A 466 -3.02 -9.09 -22.61
CA LEU A 466 -3.82 -8.15 -21.87
C LEU A 466 -4.86 -9.07 -21.25
N ARG A 467 -4.66 -9.46 -20.00
CA ARG A 467 -5.81 -9.60 -19.13
C ARG A 467 -6.37 -8.20 -19.11
N THR A 468 -7.24 -7.93 -20.08
CA THR A 468 -8.30 -6.97 -19.93
C THR A 468 -8.96 -7.38 -18.63
N PHE A 469 -8.57 -6.73 -17.54
CA PHE A 469 -9.37 -6.82 -16.34
C PHE A 469 -10.77 -6.43 -16.79
N SER A 470 -11.73 -7.32 -16.56
CA SER A 470 -13.11 -6.88 -16.48
C SER A 470 -13.16 -5.71 -15.50
N VAL A 471 -14.11 -4.79 -15.66
CA VAL A 471 -14.21 -3.65 -14.74
C VAL A 471 -14.38 -4.14 -13.29
N ASP A 472 -14.98 -5.31 -13.08
CA ASP A 472 -15.10 -5.91 -11.77
C ASP A 472 -13.77 -6.39 -11.19
N GLU A 473 -12.90 -7.01 -11.98
CA GLU A 473 -11.55 -7.34 -11.50
C GLU A 473 -10.76 -6.09 -11.10
N ALA A 474 -10.92 -4.98 -11.82
CA ALA A 474 -10.27 -3.71 -11.46
C ALA A 474 -10.84 -3.09 -10.17
N LYS A 475 -12.16 -3.20 -9.93
CA LYS A 475 -12.77 -2.78 -8.65
C LYS A 475 -12.33 -3.66 -7.50
N LEU A 476 -12.24 -4.98 -7.71
CA LEU A 476 -11.77 -5.94 -6.70
C LEU A 476 -10.30 -5.70 -6.36
N ASP A 477 -9.48 -5.38 -7.36
CA ASP A 477 -8.08 -5.00 -7.17
C ASP A 477 -7.95 -3.69 -6.37
N ASN A 478 -8.68 -2.63 -6.75
CA ASN A 478 -8.69 -1.38 -5.97
C ASN A 478 -9.20 -1.58 -4.53
N LEU A 479 -10.18 -2.47 -4.33
CA LEU A 479 -10.66 -2.85 -3.00
C LEU A 479 -9.59 -3.60 -2.20
N ALA A 480 -8.86 -4.53 -2.83
CA ALA A 480 -7.75 -5.25 -2.21
C ALA A 480 -6.60 -4.30 -1.83
N GLN A 481 -6.23 -3.39 -2.73
CA GLN A 481 -5.22 -2.36 -2.46
C GLN A 481 -5.65 -1.45 -1.31
N THR A 482 -6.92 -1.03 -1.24
CA THR A 482 -7.45 -0.25 -0.12
C THR A 482 -7.26 -0.99 1.22
N ARG A 483 -7.57 -2.30 1.25
CA ARG A 483 -7.38 -3.14 2.45
C ARG A 483 -5.89 -3.27 2.81
N GLN A 484 -5.02 -3.44 1.81
CA GLN A 484 -3.57 -3.55 1.98
C GLN A 484 -2.98 -2.25 2.56
N LEU A 485 -3.35 -1.08 2.03
CA LEU A 485 -2.88 0.21 2.54
C LEU A 485 -3.21 0.42 4.01
N VAL A 486 -4.40 -0.02 4.46
CA VAL A 486 -4.75 0.03 5.88
C VAL A 486 -3.88 -0.93 6.68
N ALA A 487 -3.76 -2.18 6.24
CA ALA A 487 -2.99 -3.23 6.93
C ALA A 487 -1.49 -2.88 7.09
N GLU A 488 -0.89 -2.29 6.05
CA GLU A 488 0.51 -1.87 6.02
C GLU A 488 0.75 -0.52 6.71
N SER A 489 -0.32 0.11 7.23
CA SER A 489 -0.24 1.48 7.77
C SER A 489 0.35 2.46 6.75
N ALA A 490 -0.14 2.40 5.52
CA ALA A 490 0.19 3.30 4.41
C ALA A 490 -0.97 4.24 4.02
N GLY A 491 -2.14 4.10 4.66
CA GLY A 491 -3.26 5.04 4.49
C GLY A 491 -3.03 6.42 5.13
N PRO A 492 -4.04 7.32 5.08
CA PRO A 492 -3.89 8.73 5.40
C PRO A 492 -3.39 8.96 6.83
N SER A 493 -2.39 9.83 6.97
CA SER A 493 -1.83 10.25 8.26
C SER A 493 -2.65 11.35 8.95
N GLN A 494 -3.49 12.06 8.18
CA GLN A 494 -4.37 13.13 8.67
C GLN A 494 -5.76 13.01 8.04
N VAL A 495 -6.78 13.07 8.89
CA VAL A 495 -8.20 13.08 8.48
C VAL A 495 -8.88 14.26 9.14
N MET A 496 -9.67 15.00 8.36
CA MET A 496 -10.46 16.14 8.84
C MET A 496 -11.94 15.89 8.57
N ALA A 497 -12.77 15.96 9.61
CA ALA A 497 -14.22 15.86 9.50
C ALA A 497 -14.87 17.19 9.91
N ILE A 498 -15.77 17.70 9.07
CA ILE A 498 -16.71 18.75 9.47
C ILE A 498 -17.97 18.06 9.97
N VAL A 499 -18.54 18.57 11.07
CA VAL A 499 -19.75 18.05 11.73
C VAL A 499 -20.68 19.20 12.13
N ASN A 500 -21.96 18.91 12.37
CA ASN A 500 -22.88 19.96 12.85
C ASN A 500 -22.59 20.32 14.32
N ALA A 501 -23.04 21.50 14.74
CA ALA A 501 -23.06 21.93 16.13
C ALA A 501 -23.57 20.85 17.11
N GLY A 502 -22.80 20.54 18.15
CA GLY A 502 -23.08 19.52 19.17
C GLY A 502 -22.68 18.08 18.83
N ASP A 503 -22.14 17.79 17.64
CA ASP A 503 -21.87 16.41 17.19
C ASP A 503 -20.39 16.01 17.33
N SER A 504 -19.51 16.94 17.69
CA SER A 504 -18.05 16.75 17.62
C SER A 504 -17.49 15.68 18.55
N SER A 505 -18.00 15.57 19.77
CA SER A 505 -17.53 14.55 20.73
C SER A 505 -17.80 13.13 20.25
N GLU A 506 -19.05 12.85 19.87
CA GLU A 506 -19.51 11.53 19.43
C GLU A 506 -18.81 11.10 18.14
N LEU A 507 -18.77 11.97 17.12
CA LEU A 507 -18.17 11.65 15.83
C LEU A 507 -16.64 11.52 15.91
N ARG A 508 -15.98 12.31 16.79
CA ARG A 508 -14.55 12.14 17.06
C ARG A 508 -14.27 10.79 17.71
N ALA A 509 -15.05 10.40 18.71
CA ALA A 509 -14.90 9.10 19.37
C ALA A 509 -15.09 7.95 18.38
N ARG A 510 -16.12 8.03 17.53
CA ARG A 510 -16.41 7.06 16.47
C ARG A 510 -15.25 6.92 15.48
N LEU A 511 -14.76 8.03 14.91
CA LEU A 511 -13.65 8.00 13.94
C LEU A 511 -12.35 7.48 14.55
N ARG A 512 -12.04 7.86 15.80
CA ARG A 512 -10.85 7.37 16.52
C ARG A 512 -10.93 5.86 16.77
N ALA A 513 -12.09 5.35 17.20
CA ALA A 513 -12.27 3.93 17.46
C ALA A 513 -12.06 3.06 16.21
N LEU A 514 -12.41 3.59 15.04
CA LEU A 514 -12.27 2.89 13.75
C LEU A 514 -10.94 3.11 13.06
N THR A 515 -10.09 4.02 13.54
CA THR A 515 -8.83 4.40 12.87
C THR A 515 -7.95 3.20 12.48
N PRO A 516 -7.72 2.22 13.38
CA PRO A 516 -6.96 1.00 13.05
C PRO A 516 -7.59 0.14 11.94
N ALA A 517 -8.91 0.22 11.77
CA ALA A 517 -9.67 -0.59 10.82
C ALA A 517 -9.84 0.08 9.45
N ILE A 518 -9.79 1.42 9.38
CA ILE A 518 -10.15 2.16 8.16
C ILE A 518 -9.07 3.10 7.61
N PHE A 519 -8.03 3.43 8.37
CA PHE A 519 -6.98 4.34 7.88
C PHE A 519 -5.60 3.70 7.94
N ARG A 520 -5.15 3.30 9.13
CA ARG A 520 -3.83 2.74 9.36
C ARG A 520 -3.89 1.77 10.52
N ALA A 521 -3.42 0.53 10.33
CA ALA A 521 -3.45 -0.51 11.36
C ALA A 521 -2.72 -0.13 12.65
N ASP A 522 -1.68 0.69 12.56
CA ASP A 522 -0.94 1.26 13.70
C ASP A 522 -1.75 2.27 14.56
N GLY A 523 -2.90 2.72 14.07
CA GLY A 523 -3.74 3.71 14.74
C GLY A 523 -3.19 5.15 14.70
N ALA A 524 -2.13 5.44 13.94
CA ALA A 524 -1.39 6.69 14.01
C ALA A 524 -2.02 7.87 13.24
N THR A 525 -3.19 7.69 12.62
CA THR A 525 -3.88 8.78 11.90
C THR A 525 -4.38 9.86 12.87
N LYS A 526 -4.03 11.10 12.59
CA LYS A 526 -4.53 12.27 13.34
C LYS A 526 -5.93 12.63 12.87
N ILE A 527 -6.89 12.60 13.79
CA ILE A 527 -8.30 12.94 13.52
C ILE A 527 -8.61 14.36 14.00
N TYR A 528 -8.90 15.26 13.06
CA TYR A 528 -9.40 16.61 13.30
C TYR A 528 -10.90 16.65 13.09
N VAL A 529 -11.64 17.18 14.07
CA VAL A 529 -13.10 17.35 13.96
C VAL A 529 -13.43 18.81 14.18
N HIS A 530 -13.96 19.45 13.13
CA HIS A 530 -14.43 20.83 13.13
C HIS A 530 -15.94 20.87 13.27
N GLU A 531 -16.41 21.70 14.19
CA GLU A 531 -17.82 21.87 14.46
C GLU A 531 -18.32 23.13 13.77
N GLU A 532 -19.24 22.93 12.83
CA GLU A 532 -19.89 24.00 12.08
C GLU A 532 -21.03 24.58 12.93
N ALA A 533 -20.71 25.60 13.75
CA ALA A 533 -21.65 26.27 14.64
C ALA A 533 -22.84 26.90 13.88
N THR A 534 -22.55 27.49 12.72
CA THR A 534 -23.54 27.99 11.76
C THR A 534 -23.29 27.33 10.41
N ARG A 535 -24.35 26.93 9.72
CA ARG A 535 -24.21 26.29 8.40
C ARG A 535 -23.53 27.27 7.42
N ARG A 536 -22.38 26.87 6.89
CA ARG A 536 -21.53 27.53 5.91
C ARG A 536 -21.52 26.81 4.55
N GLY A 537 -21.65 25.48 4.55
CA GLY A 537 -21.66 24.67 3.31
C GLY A 537 -20.27 24.14 2.95
N GLN A 538 -20.11 23.57 1.76
CA GLN A 538 -18.89 22.81 1.40
C GLN A 538 -17.60 23.63 1.49
N LEU A 539 -17.46 24.65 0.63
CA LEU A 539 -16.22 25.43 0.54
C LEU A 539 -16.01 26.26 1.81
N LEU A 540 -17.02 27.02 2.21
CA LEU A 540 -16.88 27.91 3.37
C LEU A 540 -16.69 27.14 4.68
N GLY A 541 -17.33 25.97 4.82
CA GLY A 541 -17.09 25.07 5.96
C GLY A 541 -15.68 24.51 5.96
N LEU A 542 -15.15 24.11 4.79
CA LEU A 542 -13.76 23.66 4.65
C LEU A 542 -12.77 24.76 5.03
N LEU A 543 -12.97 25.99 4.54
CA LEU A 543 -12.10 27.13 4.88
C LEU A 543 -12.14 27.48 6.37
N ASP A 544 -13.32 27.45 6.98
CA ASP A 544 -13.51 27.67 8.42
C ASP A 544 -12.83 26.56 9.26
N ALA A 545 -12.93 25.31 8.82
CA ALA A 545 -12.25 24.18 9.46
C ALA A 545 -10.73 24.32 9.39
N LEU A 546 -10.18 24.69 8.24
CA LEU A 546 -8.75 24.91 8.04
C LEU A 546 -8.23 26.06 8.90
N ARG A 547 -8.97 27.18 8.96
CA ARG A 547 -8.63 28.31 9.84
C ARG A 547 -8.61 27.89 11.30
N SER A 548 -9.69 27.23 11.75
CA SER A 548 -9.82 26.78 13.14
C SER A 548 -8.76 25.75 13.53
N GLN A 549 -8.36 24.88 12.60
CA GLN A 549 -7.30 23.91 12.82
C GLN A 549 -5.93 24.60 12.86
N ARG A 550 -5.68 25.60 12.02
CA ARG A 550 -4.46 26.40 12.04
C ARG A 550 -4.28 27.15 13.35
N GLU A 551 -5.35 27.76 13.87
CA GLU A 551 -5.36 28.50 15.14
C GLU A 551 -5.15 27.59 16.35
N ARG A 552 -5.67 26.36 16.33
CA ARG A 552 -5.59 25.42 17.46
C ARG A 552 -4.33 24.57 17.45
N ASP A 553 -3.96 24.05 16.29
CA ASP A 553 -2.99 22.95 16.15
C ASP A 553 -1.83 23.28 15.18
N GLY A 554 -1.73 24.52 14.69
CA GLY A 554 -0.61 25.01 13.88
C GLY A 554 -0.71 24.75 12.36
N GLY A 555 -1.78 24.10 11.89
CA GLY A 555 -1.99 23.82 10.47
C GLY A 555 -1.98 22.33 10.14
N LEU A 556 -2.50 21.96 8.97
CA LEU A 556 -2.31 20.63 8.40
C LEU A 556 -0.85 20.45 7.96
N ASP A 557 -0.40 19.22 7.78
CA ASP A 557 0.94 18.96 7.25
C ASP A 557 0.97 19.40 5.77
N PRO A 558 1.80 20.40 5.40
CA PRO A 558 1.86 20.89 4.03
C PRO A 558 2.40 19.85 3.04
N ASP A 559 3.13 18.84 3.54
CA ASP A 559 3.79 17.81 2.72
C ASP A 559 2.94 16.56 2.55
N ARG A 560 1.65 16.60 2.94
CA ARG A 560 0.72 15.47 2.88
C ARG A 560 -0.59 15.81 2.17
N VAL A 561 -1.32 14.77 1.81
CA VAL A 561 -2.74 14.84 1.44
C VAL A 561 -3.59 14.51 2.67
N THR A 562 -4.34 15.50 3.15
CA THR A 562 -5.35 15.27 4.19
C THR A 562 -6.62 14.74 3.55
N LEU A 563 -7.16 13.64 4.08
CA LEU A 563 -8.48 13.16 3.68
C LEU A 563 -9.56 13.93 4.47
N GLY A 564 -10.35 14.71 3.76
CA GLY A 564 -11.41 15.52 4.35
C GLY A 564 -12.80 14.95 4.09
N VAL A 565 -13.70 15.02 5.06
CA VAL A 565 -15.10 14.58 4.91
C VAL A 565 -16.08 15.60 5.47
N MET A 566 -17.15 15.85 4.70
CA MET A 566 -18.30 16.61 5.18
C MET A 566 -19.43 15.68 5.62
N LEU A 567 -19.76 15.74 6.90
CA LEU A 567 -20.90 15.05 7.51
C LEU A 567 -22.18 15.93 7.67
N PRO A 568 -22.11 17.28 7.70
CA PRO A 568 -23.29 18.15 7.78
C PRO A 568 -24.25 18.00 6.62
N GLY A 569 -25.53 18.09 6.96
CA GLY A 569 -26.62 18.16 6.00
C GLY A 569 -27.95 17.94 6.69
N LYS A 570 -28.98 18.69 6.32
CA LYS A 570 -30.34 18.47 6.85
C LYS A 570 -30.88 17.07 6.54
N GLY A 571 -30.28 16.38 5.56
CA GLY A 571 -30.65 15.01 5.18
C GLY A 571 -32.12 14.86 4.80
N THR A 572 -32.76 15.92 4.32
CA THR A 572 -34.22 15.97 4.17
C THR A 572 -34.76 14.86 3.26
N ARG A 573 -34.04 14.56 2.18
CA ARG A 573 -34.34 13.50 1.20
C ARG A 573 -34.24 12.07 1.74
N LEU A 574 -33.64 11.87 2.92
CA LEU A 574 -33.56 10.58 3.63
C LEU A 574 -34.53 10.54 4.83
N SER A 575 -35.45 11.50 4.97
CA SER A 575 -36.47 11.44 6.03
C SER A 575 -37.45 10.28 5.75
N PRO A 576 -37.84 9.46 6.75
CA PRO A 576 -37.67 9.66 8.19
C PRO A 576 -36.36 9.13 8.80
N LEU A 577 -35.48 8.48 8.02
CA LEU A 577 -34.27 7.83 8.55
C LEU A 577 -33.31 8.85 9.16
N THR A 578 -33.21 10.04 8.57
CA THR A 578 -32.39 11.14 9.14
C THR A 578 -32.81 11.49 10.57
N GLN A 579 -34.10 11.52 10.88
CA GLN A 579 -34.60 11.81 12.23
C GLN A 579 -34.31 10.64 13.18
N ARG A 580 -34.41 9.40 12.71
CA ARG A 580 -33.98 8.21 13.47
C ARG A 580 -32.49 8.25 13.81
N LEU A 581 -31.67 8.83 12.92
CA LEU A 581 -30.22 9.00 13.04
C LEU A 581 -29.82 10.36 13.66
N HIS A 582 -30.68 10.94 14.51
CA HIS A 582 -30.39 12.18 15.26
C HIS A 582 -30.00 13.38 14.39
N GLY A 583 -30.50 13.40 13.16
CA GLY A 583 -30.24 14.43 12.18
C GLY A 583 -28.95 14.27 11.38
N ILE A 584 -28.24 13.14 11.49
CA ILE A 584 -26.95 12.90 10.82
C ILE A 584 -27.10 11.80 9.77
N LYS A 585 -27.47 12.20 8.54
CA LYS A 585 -27.71 11.29 7.42
C LYS A 585 -26.56 10.28 7.16
N PRO A 586 -25.27 10.67 7.17
CA PRO A 586 -24.15 9.75 6.97
C PRO A 586 -24.02 8.60 7.98
N LEU A 587 -24.76 8.62 9.10
CA LEU A 587 -24.75 7.53 10.07
C LEU A 587 -25.61 6.32 9.66
N PHE A 588 -26.30 6.39 8.52
CA PHE A 588 -27.03 5.23 8.00
C PHE A 588 -26.04 4.09 7.68
N PRO A 589 -26.27 2.86 8.17
CA PRO A 589 -25.39 1.73 7.90
C PRO A 589 -25.40 1.36 6.42
N VAL A 590 -24.23 1.00 5.89
CA VAL A 590 -24.06 0.54 4.49
C VAL A 590 -23.44 -0.86 4.48
N PRO A 591 -23.60 -1.64 3.39
CA PRO A 591 -23.05 -3.00 3.31
C PRO A 591 -21.55 -3.00 3.04
N VAL A 592 -20.79 -2.30 3.89
CA VAL A 592 -19.32 -2.22 3.85
C VAL A 592 -18.79 -2.74 5.18
N ARG A 593 -17.97 -3.77 5.12
CA ARG A 593 -17.42 -4.44 6.30
C ARG A 593 -15.90 -4.46 6.25
N VAL A 594 -15.28 -4.08 7.36
CA VAL A 594 -13.82 -4.06 7.54
C VAL A 594 -13.41 -4.89 8.75
N ASN A 595 -12.15 -5.31 8.79
CA ASN A 595 -11.59 -6.01 9.94
C ASN A 595 -10.90 -5.00 10.86
N GLY A 596 -11.42 -4.84 12.07
CA GLY A 596 -10.78 -4.04 13.12
C GLY A 596 -10.04 -4.91 14.15
N PRO A 597 -9.34 -4.28 15.11
CA PRO A 597 -8.56 -4.99 16.14
C PRO A 597 -9.39 -5.94 17.02
N LEU A 598 -10.69 -5.64 17.19
CA LEU A 598 -11.63 -6.42 18.00
C LEU A 598 -12.53 -7.34 17.15
N GLY A 599 -12.26 -7.45 15.85
CA GLY A 599 -13.05 -8.24 14.91
C GLY A 599 -13.73 -7.39 13.83
N PRO A 600 -14.64 -8.00 13.05
CA PRO A 600 -15.28 -7.36 11.91
C PRO A 600 -16.25 -6.25 12.33
N VAL A 601 -16.25 -5.13 11.62
CA VAL A 601 -17.11 -3.97 11.90
C VAL A 601 -17.85 -3.51 10.64
N TRP A 602 -19.14 -3.23 10.79
CA TRP A 602 -19.96 -2.60 9.75
C TRP A 602 -19.74 -1.09 9.76
N LEU A 603 -19.55 -0.51 8.57
CA LEU A 603 -19.38 0.93 8.42
C LEU A 603 -20.73 1.62 8.14
N ASP A 604 -20.82 2.86 8.58
CA ASP A 604 -21.86 3.79 8.15
C ASP A 604 -21.41 4.55 6.89
N GLY A 605 -22.33 5.25 6.23
CA GLY A 605 -22.00 6.00 5.02
C GLY A 605 -20.80 6.93 5.18
N GLY A 606 -20.68 7.61 6.33
CA GLY A 606 -19.59 8.56 6.60
C GLY A 606 -18.23 7.89 6.66
N THR A 607 -18.13 6.84 7.48
CA THR A 607 -16.91 6.04 7.68
C THR A 607 -16.56 5.19 6.45
N ALA A 608 -17.55 4.66 5.75
CA ALA A 608 -17.34 3.98 4.47
C ALA A 608 -16.84 4.95 3.39
N SER A 609 -17.39 6.17 3.32
CA SER A 609 -16.98 7.16 2.32
C SER A 609 -15.50 7.53 2.44
N VAL A 610 -14.99 7.70 3.66
CA VAL A 610 -13.56 7.98 3.88
C VAL A 610 -12.70 6.73 3.70
N TRP A 611 -13.18 5.56 4.12
CA TRP A 611 -12.44 4.32 3.93
C TRP A 611 -12.22 4.01 2.44
N THR A 612 -13.28 4.04 1.62
CA THR A 612 -13.17 3.77 0.17
C THR A 612 -12.38 4.84 -0.58
N TRP A 613 -12.14 6.01 0.03
CA TRP A 613 -11.30 7.07 -0.53
C TRP A 613 -9.83 7.02 -0.06
N THR A 614 -9.47 6.06 0.78
CA THR A 614 -8.08 5.88 1.27
C THR A 614 -7.11 5.69 0.10
N LEU A 615 -7.45 4.83 -0.87
CA LEU A 615 -6.63 4.60 -2.05
C LEU A 615 -6.52 5.86 -2.93
N VAL A 616 -7.59 6.65 -3.04
CA VAL A 616 -7.57 7.92 -3.79
C VAL A 616 -6.65 8.94 -3.12
N ALA A 617 -6.75 9.11 -1.81
CA ALA A 617 -5.87 10.02 -1.07
C ALA A 617 -4.40 9.60 -1.16
N TRP A 618 -4.14 8.29 -1.03
CA TRP A 618 -2.81 7.71 -1.23
C TRP A 618 -2.27 7.97 -2.64
N ALA A 619 -3.08 7.72 -3.68
CA ALA A 619 -2.67 7.93 -5.07
C ALA A 619 -2.36 9.40 -5.35
N LEU A 620 -3.21 10.33 -4.88
CA LEU A 620 -2.92 11.76 -4.99
C LEU A 620 -1.58 12.13 -4.37
N GLU A 621 -1.30 11.68 -3.13
CA GLU A 621 -0.05 11.97 -2.44
C GLU A 621 1.16 11.37 -3.16
N HIS A 622 1.04 10.11 -3.59
CA HIS A 622 2.10 9.36 -4.27
C HIS A 622 2.45 9.96 -5.64
N HIS A 623 1.47 10.56 -6.32
CA HIS A 623 1.67 11.27 -7.59
C HIS A 623 2.01 12.76 -7.42
N GLY A 624 2.40 13.20 -6.22
CA GLY A 624 2.96 14.55 -5.98
C GLY A 624 1.95 15.61 -5.52
N PHE A 625 0.65 15.31 -5.48
CA PHE A 625 -0.35 16.28 -5.01
C PHE A 625 -0.21 16.56 -3.51
N ARG A 626 -0.43 17.81 -3.09
CA ARG A 626 -0.38 18.24 -1.68
C ARG A 626 -1.57 19.14 -1.36
N GLY A 627 -2.38 18.73 -0.39
CA GLY A 627 -3.64 19.44 -0.13
C GLY A 627 -4.68 18.62 0.62
N VAL A 628 -5.95 18.84 0.29
CA VAL A 628 -7.10 18.14 0.87
C VAL A 628 -7.85 17.38 -0.21
N ALA A 629 -7.93 16.06 -0.08
CA ALA A 629 -8.86 15.23 -0.83
C ALA A 629 -10.23 15.31 -0.14
N TRP A 630 -11.16 16.06 -0.70
CA TRP A 630 -12.44 16.36 -0.07
C TRP A 630 -13.47 15.30 -0.41
N LYS A 631 -14.34 14.90 0.53
CA LYS A 631 -15.36 13.86 0.31
C LYS A 631 -16.70 14.15 0.97
N TRP A 632 -17.78 13.84 0.24
CA TRP A 632 -19.13 13.74 0.81
C TRP A 632 -19.30 12.44 1.60
N GLY A 633 -19.81 12.54 2.83
CA GLY A 633 -20.00 11.40 3.73
C GLY A 633 -21.17 10.47 3.41
N ASP A 634 -21.93 10.70 2.34
CA ASP A 634 -23.09 9.89 1.96
C ASP A 634 -22.91 9.14 0.64
N GLU A 635 -21.68 9.05 0.15
CA GLU A 635 -21.38 8.45 -1.15
C GLU A 635 -20.11 7.57 -1.10
N PRO A 636 -20.11 6.42 -0.41
CA PRO A 636 -19.06 5.43 -0.57
C PRO A 636 -18.85 5.05 -2.03
N GLN A 637 -17.60 5.04 -2.48
CA GLN A 637 -17.26 4.87 -3.89
C GLN A 637 -15.96 4.10 -4.04
N VAL A 638 -15.95 3.06 -4.88
CA VAL A 638 -14.73 2.32 -5.26
C VAL A 638 -14.53 2.51 -6.75
N ALA A 639 -13.41 3.12 -7.10
CA ALA A 639 -13.05 3.40 -8.48
C ALA A 639 -12.88 2.09 -9.29
N ALA A 640 -13.24 2.16 -10.56
CA ALA A 640 -13.06 1.08 -11.53
C ALA A 640 -11.74 1.18 -12.31
N ARG A 641 -11.06 2.34 -12.30
CA ARG A 641 -9.87 2.59 -13.14
C ARG A 641 -8.73 3.34 -12.46
N LEU A 642 -8.65 3.31 -11.13
CA LEU A 642 -7.71 4.17 -10.40
C LEU A 642 -6.23 3.89 -10.70
N ALA A 643 -5.81 2.63 -10.77
CA ALA A 643 -4.43 2.25 -11.08
C ALA A 643 -3.97 2.72 -12.48
N ALA A 644 -4.90 2.92 -13.43
CA ALA A 644 -4.62 3.44 -14.77
C ALA A 644 -4.88 4.95 -14.91
N ALA A 645 -5.39 5.61 -13.87
CA ALA A 645 -5.84 7.00 -13.92
C ALA A 645 -4.75 8.03 -13.57
N PHE A 646 -3.64 7.57 -12.98
CA PHE A 646 -2.52 8.40 -12.56
C PHE A 646 -1.24 8.02 -13.33
N ASP A 647 -1.18 8.41 -14.60
CA ASP A 647 -0.01 8.26 -15.47
C ASP A 647 0.81 9.56 -15.61
N TYR A 648 0.64 10.51 -14.68
CA TYR A 648 1.23 11.86 -14.75
C TYR A 648 1.44 12.48 -13.35
N ASP A 649 2.31 13.50 -13.31
CA ASP A 649 2.72 14.23 -12.10
C ASP A 649 1.67 15.30 -11.70
N LEU A 650 1.32 15.33 -10.41
CA LEU A 650 0.36 16.24 -9.79
C LEU A 650 0.99 17.33 -8.91
N ALA A 651 2.32 17.44 -8.83
CA ALA A 651 3.01 18.41 -7.97
C ALA A 651 2.61 19.88 -8.24
N ASP A 652 2.36 20.20 -9.51
CA ASP A 652 1.95 21.54 -9.97
C ASP A 652 0.44 21.64 -10.29
N VAL A 653 -0.36 20.73 -9.75
CA VAL A 653 -1.83 20.74 -9.91
C VAL A 653 -2.49 21.47 -8.75
N ASP A 654 -3.37 22.42 -9.05
CA ASP A 654 -4.00 23.26 -8.04
C ASP A 654 -5.33 22.67 -7.53
N ALA A 655 -6.05 21.94 -8.39
CA ALA A 655 -7.24 21.19 -8.03
C ALA A 655 -7.43 19.94 -8.91
N VAL A 656 -8.15 18.94 -8.37
CA VAL A 656 -8.48 17.70 -9.08
C VAL A 656 -10.00 17.51 -9.11
N ARG A 657 -10.50 17.09 -10.28
CA ARG A 657 -11.88 16.63 -10.49
C ARG A 657 -11.88 15.16 -10.86
N PHE A 658 -12.82 14.40 -10.32
CA PHE A 658 -12.97 12.98 -10.64
C PHE A 658 -14.12 12.79 -11.63
N GLY A 659 -13.79 12.20 -12.77
CA GLY A 659 -14.68 11.96 -13.90
C GLY A 659 -14.82 10.47 -14.21
N ALA A 660 -15.90 10.13 -14.88
CA ALA A 660 -16.09 8.84 -15.54
C ALA A 660 -16.16 9.09 -17.04
N ALA A 661 -15.24 8.53 -17.81
CA ALA A 661 -15.19 8.75 -19.25
C ALA A 661 -16.48 8.26 -19.94
N ILE A 662 -17.06 9.09 -20.81
CA ILE A 662 -18.24 8.74 -21.61
C ILE A 662 -18.01 9.17 -23.06
N GLN A 663 -18.22 8.24 -23.98
CA GLN A 663 -18.29 8.55 -25.41
C GLN A 663 -19.65 9.18 -25.74
N LEU A 664 -19.61 10.37 -26.36
CA LEU A 664 -20.81 11.11 -26.78
C LEU A 664 -21.21 10.84 -28.23
N ASP A 665 -20.36 10.13 -29.00
CA ASP A 665 -20.54 9.84 -30.42
C ASP A 665 -21.46 8.64 -30.62
N GLY A 666 -22.52 8.83 -31.42
CA GLY A 666 -23.53 7.82 -31.71
C GLY A 666 -22.99 6.68 -32.56
N GLY A 667 -22.65 5.55 -31.92
CA GLY A 667 -22.60 4.24 -32.57
C GLY A 667 -24.00 3.68 -32.83
N VAL A 668 -24.06 2.60 -33.63
CA VAL A 668 -25.25 2.04 -34.33
C VAL A 668 -26.41 1.54 -33.43
N ASP A 669 -26.31 1.68 -32.11
CA ASP A 669 -27.37 1.34 -31.13
C ASP A 669 -28.15 2.59 -30.65
N GLY A 670 -28.77 3.30 -31.60
CA GLY A 670 -29.15 4.73 -31.51
C GLY A 670 -30.31 5.19 -30.60
N LEU A 671 -30.91 4.35 -29.74
CA LEU A 671 -32.05 4.77 -28.88
C LEU A 671 -31.78 4.65 -27.38
N VAL A 672 -31.26 3.51 -26.90
CA VAL A 672 -31.01 3.29 -25.47
C VAL A 672 -29.78 4.08 -24.99
N ALA A 673 -28.74 4.15 -25.81
CA ALA A 673 -27.54 4.96 -25.52
C ALA A 673 -27.88 6.44 -25.36
N ASN A 674 -28.76 6.98 -26.24
CA ASN A 674 -29.23 8.36 -26.16
C ASN A 674 -30.08 8.61 -24.90
N ALA A 675 -30.94 7.67 -24.50
CA ALA A 675 -31.74 7.83 -23.27
C ALA A 675 -30.88 7.87 -22.00
N ARG A 676 -29.84 7.02 -21.92
CA ARG A 676 -28.86 7.04 -20.81
C ARG A 676 -28.06 8.34 -20.80
N GLN A 677 -27.59 8.78 -21.96
CA GLN A 677 -26.86 10.06 -22.10
C GLN A 677 -27.74 11.25 -21.73
N GLU A 678 -29.02 11.26 -22.12
CA GLU A 678 -29.97 12.31 -21.75
C GLU A 678 -30.20 12.39 -20.23
N ALA A 679 -30.36 11.22 -19.60
CA ALA A 679 -30.49 11.15 -18.14
C ALA A 679 -29.25 11.68 -17.43
N LEU A 680 -28.04 11.34 -17.91
CA LEU A 680 -26.78 11.84 -17.35
C LEU A 680 -26.57 13.34 -17.61
N ALA A 681 -26.88 13.83 -18.82
CA ALA A 681 -26.84 15.25 -19.18
C ALA A 681 -27.73 16.10 -18.27
N SER A 682 -28.92 15.60 -17.96
CA SER A 682 -29.88 16.30 -17.11
C SER A 682 -29.61 16.18 -15.61
N SER A 683 -28.77 15.23 -15.17
CA SER A 683 -28.60 14.91 -13.74
C SER A 683 -27.19 15.10 -13.19
N LYS A 684 -26.16 15.19 -14.04
CA LYS A 684 -24.75 15.32 -13.63
C LYS A 684 -24.04 16.49 -14.32
N GLU A 685 -22.98 16.97 -13.70
CA GLU A 685 -22.06 17.92 -14.33
C GLU A 685 -21.15 17.20 -15.33
N TRP A 686 -20.72 17.92 -16.36
CA TRP A 686 -19.88 17.38 -17.42
C TRP A 686 -18.55 18.08 -17.46
N LEU A 687 -17.49 17.30 -17.65
CA LEU A 687 -16.11 17.75 -17.70
C LEU A 687 -15.57 17.50 -19.10
N LEU A 688 -15.04 18.53 -19.74
CA LEU A 688 -14.25 18.39 -20.96
C LEU A 688 -12.79 18.61 -20.59
N ALA A 689 -11.94 17.62 -20.81
CA ALA A 689 -10.51 17.71 -20.53
C ALA A 689 -9.68 17.46 -21.77
N ASP A 690 -8.50 18.06 -21.80
CA ASP A 690 -7.49 17.79 -22.83
C ASP A 690 -7.03 16.33 -22.75
N ALA A 691 -6.94 15.64 -23.88
CA ALA A 691 -6.67 14.21 -23.90
C ALA A 691 -5.21 13.85 -23.53
N GLY A 692 -4.27 14.81 -23.66
CA GLY A 692 -2.87 14.62 -23.29
C GLY A 692 -2.59 15.07 -21.86
N SER A 693 -2.75 16.37 -21.61
CA SER A 693 -2.42 17.01 -20.32
C SER A 693 -3.42 16.69 -19.20
N ARG A 694 -4.62 16.20 -19.54
CA ARG A 694 -5.75 15.99 -18.60
C ARG A 694 -6.29 17.27 -17.97
N ASP A 695 -5.82 18.42 -18.39
CA ASP A 695 -6.27 19.72 -17.89
C ASP A 695 -7.75 19.92 -18.28
N LEU A 696 -8.57 20.29 -17.30
CA LEU A 696 -9.97 20.63 -17.45
C LEU A 696 -10.08 21.89 -18.31
N ILE A 697 -10.70 21.76 -19.47
CA ILE A 697 -10.96 22.84 -20.41
C ILE A 697 -12.22 23.60 -19.97
N VAL A 698 -13.29 22.85 -19.70
CA VAL A 698 -14.57 23.42 -19.25
C VAL A 698 -15.34 22.43 -18.39
N GLN A 699 -15.99 22.94 -17.35
CA GLN A 699 -17.05 22.23 -16.64
C GLN A 699 -18.40 22.84 -16.99
N LEU A 700 -19.36 22.01 -17.42
CA LEU A 700 -20.71 22.44 -17.74
C LEU A 700 -21.73 21.83 -16.77
N ARG A 701 -22.61 22.68 -16.25
CA ARG A 701 -23.78 22.25 -15.47
C ARG A 701 -24.79 21.46 -16.30
N ARG A 702 -25.59 20.68 -15.57
CA ARG A 702 -26.73 19.86 -16.01
C ARG A 702 -27.63 20.60 -17.01
N ARG A 703 -27.89 20.01 -18.17
CA ARG A 703 -28.69 20.59 -19.26
C ARG A 703 -29.16 19.51 -20.25
N PRO A 704 -30.15 19.79 -21.12
CA PRO A 704 -30.56 18.85 -22.17
C PRO A 704 -29.38 18.42 -23.05
N LEU A 705 -29.36 17.15 -23.48
CA LEU A 705 -28.20 16.56 -24.17
C LEU A 705 -27.81 17.32 -25.44
N ALA A 706 -28.78 17.81 -26.20
CA ALA A 706 -28.53 18.60 -27.41
C ALA A 706 -27.75 19.90 -27.08
N GLN A 707 -28.19 20.63 -26.06
CA GLN A 707 -27.52 21.85 -25.62
C GLN A 707 -26.13 21.56 -25.04
N LEU A 708 -25.97 20.42 -24.35
CA LEU A 708 -24.68 19.97 -23.86
C LEU A 708 -23.69 19.71 -25.00
N ARG A 709 -24.10 18.95 -26.01
CA ARG A 709 -23.28 18.67 -27.21
C ARG A 709 -22.85 19.95 -27.91
N ASP A 710 -23.80 20.88 -28.12
CA ASP A 710 -23.51 22.17 -28.77
C ASP A 710 -22.49 22.99 -27.98
N GLN A 711 -22.55 22.97 -26.65
CA GLN A 711 -21.61 23.71 -25.81
C GLN A 711 -20.24 23.04 -25.75
N LEU A 712 -20.17 21.71 -25.56
CA LEU A 712 -18.89 20.98 -25.58
C LEU A 712 -18.16 21.17 -26.92
N ALA A 713 -18.88 21.17 -28.04
CA ALA A 713 -18.31 21.40 -29.37
C ALA A 713 -17.62 22.77 -29.50
N LYS A 714 -18.14 23.82 -28.84
CA LYS A 714 -17.51 25.16 -28.85
C LYS A 714 -16.16 25.19 -28.11
N HIS A 715 -15.99 24.34 -27.11
CA HIS A 715 -14.76 24.28 -26.30
C HIS A 715 -13.74 23.26 -26.84
N GLN A 716 -14.16 22.34 -27.72
CA GLN A 716 -13.29 21.33 -28.32
C GLN A 716 -12.28 21.94 -29.33
N GLY A 717 -12.75 22.78 -30.25
CA GLY A 717 -11.90 23.33 -31.32
C GLY A 717 -11.20 22.23 -32.14
N GLU A 718 -9.89 22.38 -32.38
CA GLU A 718 -9.03 21.38 -33.03
C GLU A 718 -8.35 20.40 -32.03
N ARG A 719 -8.59 20.57 -30.72
CA ARG A 719 -7.90 19.80 -29.68
C ARG A 719 -8.44 18.38 -29.58
N ARG A 720 -7.57 17.43 -29.25
CA ARG A 720 -8.00 16.09 -28.84
C ARG A 720 -8.51 16.18 -27.41
N VAL A 721 -9.80 15.89 -27.20
CA VAL A 721 -10.46 16.05 -25.90
C VAL A 721 -11.15 14.76 -25.48
N ASN A 722 -11.30 14.60 -24.17
CA ASN A 722 -12.08 13.53 -23.55
C ASN A 722 -13.23 14.14 -22.76
N SER A 723 -14.41 13.52 -22.83
CA SER A 723 -15.60 13.93 -22.09
C SER A 723 -15.85 12.99 -20.92
N PHE A 724 -16.18 13.57 -19.77
CA PHE A 724 -16.46 12.83 -18.55
C PHE A 724 -17.75 13.32 -17.91
N VAL A 725 -18.44 12.39 -17.27
CA VAL A 725 -19.44 12.75 -16.26
C VAL A 725 -18.73 12.91 -14.93
N HIS A 726 -19.05 13.98 -14.21
CA HIS A 726 -18.53 14.21 -12.88
C HIS A 726 -19.12 13.19 -11.88
N VAL A 727 -18.24 12.51 -11.12
CA VAL A 727 -18.62 11.35 -10.30
C VAL A 727 -18.05 11.31 -8.88
N GLY A 728 -17.24 12.30 -8.47
CA GLY A 728 -16.59 12.26 -7.16
C GLY A 728 -16.32 13.64 -6.56
N SER A 729 -16.01 13.70 -5.28
CA SER A 729 -15.69 14.95 -4.60
C SER A 729 -14.30 15.47 -4.99
N PRO A 730 -14.07 16.79 -5.07
CA PRO A 730 -12.81 17.35 -5.58
C PRO A 730 -11.63 17.17 -4.62
N ALA A 731 -10.41 17.36 -5.12
CA ALA A 731 -9.24 17.64 -4.28
C ALA A 731 -8.74 19.06 -4.54
N PHE A 732 -8.29 19.75 -3.49
CA PHE A 732 -7.76 21.11 -3.57
C PHE A 732 -6.35 21.16 -2.99
N SER A 733 -5.43 21.77 -3.71
CA SER A 733 -4.07 21.96 -3.19
C SER A 733 -4.06 22.92 -1.99
N HIS A 734 -3.04 22.82 -1.14
CA HIS A 734 -2.87 23.77 -0.04
C HIS A 734 -2.80 25.22 -0.54
N LEU A 735 -2.14 25.44 -1.68
CA LEU A 735 -2.07 26.74 -2.35
C LEU A 735 -3.46 27.24 -2.77
N PHE A 736 -4.26 26.39 -3.42
CA PHE A 736 -5.61 26.74 -3.81
C PHE A 736 -6.44 27.15 -2.60
N LEU A 737 -6.37 26.39 -1.51
CA LEU A 737 -7.12 26.65 -0.28
C LEU A 737 -6.68 27.94 0.40
N GLN A 738 -5.39 28.27 0.36
CA GLN A 738 -4.88 29.54 0.88
C GLN A 738 -5.45 30.74 0.12
N HIS A 739 -5.46 30.71 -1.21
CA HIS A 739 -6.05 31.79 -2.00
C HIS A 739 -7.57 31.82 -1.87
N ALA A 740 -8.23 30.66 -1.79
CA ALA A 740 -9.67 30.58 -1.55
C ALA A 740 -10.04 31.18 -0.18
N GLU A 741 -9.24 30.96 0.86
CA GLU A 741 -9.41 31.59 2.17
C GLU A 741 -9.30 33.12 2.08
N ARG A 742 -8.36 33.66 1.27
CA ARG A 742 -8.22 35.11 1.08
C ARG A 742 -9.44 35.74 0.41
N VAL A 743 -10.02 35.07 -0.59
CA VAL A 743 -11.11 35.65 -1.40
C VAL A 743 -12.52 35.29 -0.92
N PHE A 744 -12.69 34.27 -0.08
CA PHE A 744 -14.01 33.85 0.43
C PHE A 744 -14.10 33.81 1.95
N GLY A 745 -12.97 33.98 2.66
CA GLY A 745 -12.90 33.79 4.11
C GLY A 745 -13.61 34.85 4.94
N ASP A 746 -14.02 35.97 4.34
CA ASP A 746 -14.85 37.03 4.91
C ASP A 746 -16.36 36.74 4.83
N LEU A 747 -16.78 35.76 4.03
CA LEU A 747 -18.20 35.46 3.87
C LEU A 747 -18.78 34.77 5.11
N GLU A 748 -19.90 35.32 5.59
CA GLU A 748 -20.69 34.75 6.67
C GLU A 748 -21.90 33.96 6.13
N GLY A 749 -22.29 32.90 6.84
CA GLY A 749 -23.47 32.10 6.51
C GLY A 749 -23.27 31.08 5.38
N TRP A 750 -24.38 30.52 4.89
CA TRP A 750 -24.39 29.38 3.97
C TRP A 750 -24.32 29.82 2.49
N LEU A 751 -23.34 29.28 1.77
CA LEU A 751 -23.15 29.46 0.34
C LEU A 751 -23.03 28.10 -0.37
N ASP A 752 -23.85 27.87 -1.40
CA ASP A 752 -23.82 26.64 -2.19
C ASP A 752 -23.05 26.84 -3.49
N VAL A 753 -21.77 26.49 -3.46
CA VAL A 753 -20.88 26.63 -4.62
C VAL A 753 -20.74 25.34 -5.42
N ASP A 754 -21.53 24.31 -5.09
CA ASP A 754 -21.39 22.98 -5.68
C ASP A 754 -21.65 23.01 -7.19
N GLY A 755 -20.69 22.51 -7.96
CA GLY A 755 -20.64 22.67 -9.43
C GLY A 755 -20.31 24.10 -9.91
N TYR A 756 -20.81 25.15 -9.26
CA TYR A 756 -20.66 26.54 -9.70
C TYR A 756 -19.25 27.10 -9.54
N LEU A 757 -18.51 26.69 -8.51
CA LEU A 757 -17.11 27.12 -8.34
C LEU A 757 -16.28 26.72 -9.55
N PHE A 758 -16.35 25.46 -9.97
CA PHE A 758 -15.55 24.95 -11.07
C PHE A 758 -16.02 25.47 -12.43
N GLU A 759 -17.32 25.67 -12.62
CA GLU A 759 -17.85 26.33 -13.82
C GLU A 759 -17.31 27.77 -13.93
N ALA A 760 -17.36 28.54 -12.83
CA ALA A 760 -16.76 29.89 -12.76
C ALA A 760 -15.24 29.90 -12.96
N LEU A 761 -14.52 28.88 -12.46
CA LEU A 761 -13.08 28.75 -12.66
C LEU A 761 -12.74 28.52 -14.14
N THR A 762 -13.59 27.82 -14.89
CA THR A 762 -13.35 27.51 -16.31
C THR A 762 -13.95 28.52 -17.29
N HIS A 763 -14.95 29.31 -16.88
CA HIS A 763 -15.62 30.28 -17.76
C HIS A 763 -14.93 31.65 -17.77
N ASP A 764 -15.03 32.32 -18.93
CA ASP A 764 -14.81 33.76 -19.03
C ASP A 764 -16.07 34.55 -18.63
N GLU A 765 -15.98 35.88 -18.61
CA GLU A 765 -17.07 36.74 -18.14
C GLU A 765 -18.34 36.62 -19.02
N ALA A 766 -18.17 36.43 -20.33
CA ALA A 766 -19.29 36.30 -21.25
C ALA A 766 -20.00 34.94 -21.09
N ALA A 767 -19.24 33.85 -20.98
CA ALA A 767 -19.77 32.52 -20.73
C ALA A 767 -20.47 32.45 -19.36
N TRP A 768 -19.92 33.09 -18.33
CA TRP A 768 -20.54 33.18 -17.01
C TRP A 768 -21.88 33.92 -17.05
N ALA A 769 -21.94 35.07 -17.73
CA ALA A 769 -23.18 35.83 -17.89
C ALA A 769 -24.28 35.03 -18.60
N ALA A 770 -23.92 34.25 -19.63
CA ALA A 770 -24.86 33.39 -20.34
C ALA A 770 -25.43 32.28 -19.43
N GLU A 771 -24.60 31.69 -18.57
CA GLU A 771 -25.08 30.68 -17.60
C GLU A 771 -25.99 31.30 -16.52
N LEU A 772 -25.75 32.55 -16.12
CA LEU A 772 -26.59 33.27 -15.17
C LEU A 772 -28.02 33.50 -15.71
N GLU A 773 -28.16 33.78 -17.00
CA GLU A 773 -29.47 33.89 -17.65
C GLU A 773 -30.21 32.55 -17.69
N ARG A 774 -29.47 31.45 -17.92
CA ARG A 774 -30.02 30.10 -18.06
C ARG A 774 -30.44 29.47 -16.73
N ASP A 775 -29.63 29.61 -15.68
CA ASP A 775 -29.72 28.79 -14.47
C ASP A 775 -30.32 29.54 -13.27
N PRO A 776 -31.57 29.23 -12.84
CA PRO A 776 -32.18 29.88 -11.69
C PRO A 776 -31.44 29.66 -10.36
N GLN A 777 -30.78 28.51 -10.20
CA GLN A 777 -30.01 28.21 -8.99
C GLN A 777 -28.72 29.04 -8.94
N LEU A 778 -28.13 29.35 -10.10
CA LEU A 778 -27.00 30.26 -10.18
C LEU A 778 -27.41 31.69 -9.81
N ARG A 779 -28.58 32.15 -10.25
CA ARG A 779 -29.13 33.45 -9.82
C ARG A 779 -29.30 33.53 -8.31
N ALA A 780 -29.80 32.46 -7.69
CA ALA A 780 -29.92 32.39 -6.23
C ALA A 780 -28.55 32.42 -5.51
N LEU A 781 -27.48 31.90 -6.13
CA LEU A 781 -26.11 32.04 -5.63
C LEU A 781 -25.64 33.50 -5.70
N ILE A 782 -25.85 34.17 -6.85
CA ILE A 782 -25.46 35.57 -7.05
C ILE A 782 -26.25 36.54 -6.16
N GLU A 783 -27.52 36.27 -5.87
CA GLU A 783 -28.30 37.04 -4.90
C GLU A 783 -27.67 37.05 -3.50
N ARG A 784 -26.95 35.97 -3.14
CA ARG A 784 -26.25 35.83 -1.85
C ARG A 784 -24.83 36.37 -1.88
N CYS A 785 -24.16 36.26 -3.02
CA CYS A 785 -22.79 36.74 -3.24
C CYS A 785 -22.70 37.44 -4.60
N PRO A 786 -23.07 38.73 -4.70
CA PRO A 786 -23.12 39.45 -5.97
C PRO A 786 -21.78 39.55 -6.70
N ASP A 787 -20.68 39.50 -5.96
CA ASP A 787 -19.30 39.57 -6.43
C ASP A 787 -18.64 38.18 -6.59
N PHE A 788 -19.42 37.09 -6.56
CA PHE A 788 -18.91 35.71 -6.61
C PHE A 788 -17.92 35.46 -7.76
N TYR A 789 -18.28 35.83 -8.99
CA TYR A 789 -17.40 35.63 -10.15
C TYR A 789 -16.12 36.48 -10.08
N ALA A 790 -16.21 37.70 -9.54
CA ALA A 790 -15.04 38.55 -9.33
C ALA A 790 -14.07 37.93 -8.32
N ARG A 791 -14.59 37.34 -7.23
CA ARG A 791 -13.79 36.58 -6.23
C ARG A 791 -13.14 35.35 -6.85
N VAL A 792 -13.86 34.59 -7.67
CA VAL A 792 -13.28 33.45 -8.42
C VAL A 792 -12.18 33.91 -9.39
N ALA A 793 -12.39 35.04 -10.08
CA ALA A 793 -11.37 35.62 -10.96
C ALA A 793 -10.13 36.10 -10.18
N GLU A 794 -10.30 36.63 -8.98
CA GLU A 794 -9.19 36.96 -8.07
C GLU A 794 -8.44 35.72 -7.60
N LEU A 795 -9.15 34.66 -7.21
CA LEU A 795 -8.57 33.36 -6.87
C LEU A 795 -7.67 32.83 -8.00
N ARG A 796 -8.16 32.83 -9.25
CA ARG A 796 -7.37 32.41 -10.43
C ARG A 796 -6.10 33.24 -10.60
N ARG A 797 -6.23 34.57 -10.51
CA ARG A 797 -5.09 35.49 -10.66
C ARG A 797 -4.07 35.33 -9.55
N GLY A 798 -4.52 35.12 -8.31
CA GLY A 798 -3.64 34.90 -7.16
C GLY A 798 -2.78 33.65 -7.32
N ILE A 799 -3.40 32.52 -7.69
CA ILE A 799 -2.69 31.27 -7.95
C ILE A 799 -1.72 31.42 -9.13
N GLN A 800 -2.19 32.03 -10.24
CA GLN A 800 -1.34 32.24 -11.42
C GLN A 800 -0.12 33.11 -11.11
N ALA A 801 -0.28 34.15 -10.30
CA ALA A 801 0.82 35.03 -9.91
C ALA A 801 1.86 34.30 -9.05
N GLU A 802 1.45 33.34 -8.22
CA GLU A 802 2.34 32.57 -7.34
C GLU A 802 3.00 31.39 -8.06
N ARG A 803 2.28 30.68 -8.94
CA ARG A 803 2.80 29.55 -9.73
C ARG A 803 3.63 29.97 -10.95
N GLY A 804 3.38 31.15 -11.52
CA GLY A 804 3.97 31.58 -12.79
C GLY A 804 3.36 30.93 -14.04
N HIS A 805 2.31 30.11 -13.88
CA HIS A 805 1.51 29.52 -14.96
C HIS A 805 0.01 29.61 -14.63
N PRO A 806 -0.90 29.48 -15.62
CA PRO A 806 -2.34 29.49 -15.36
C PRO A 806 -2.77 28.41 -14.36
N LEU A 807 -3.88 28.64 -13.65
CA LEU A 807 -4.51 27.65 -12.77
C LEU A 807 -4.67 26.30 -13.49
N ARG A 808 -4.15 25.24 -12.89
CA ARG A 808 -4.30 23.88 -13.44
C ARG A 808 -5.30 23.07 -12.63
N ILE A 809 -6.38 22.66 -13.30
CA ILE A 809 -7.37 21.73 -12.76
C ILE A 809 -7.29 20.46 -13.59
N VAL A 810 -7.04 19.33 -12.97
CA VAL A 810 -6.87 18.05 -13.66
C VAL A 810 -8.12 17.18 -13.52
N VAL A 811 -8.47 16.42 -14.56
CA VAL A 811 -9.51 15.39 -14.50
C VAL A 811 -8.91 13.98 -14.39
N VAL A 812 -9.19 13.31 -13.28
CA VAL A 812 -8.84 11.90 -13.03
C VAL A 812 -10.02 11.01 -13.42
N ASP A 813 -9.80 10.03 -14.29
CA ASP A 813 -10.84 9.07 -14.71
C ASP A 813 -10.93 7.91 -13.72
N ILE A 814 -11.99 7.87 -12.92
CA ILE A 814 -12.22 6.76 -11.98
C ILE A 814 -12.97 5.60 -12.63
N GLY A 815 -13.44 5.74 -13.87
CA GLY A 815 -14.10 4.70 -14.66
C GLY A 815 -15.64 4.69 -14.52
N ALA A 816 -16.33 4.44 -15.64
CA ALA A 816 -17.79 4.53 -15.77
C ALA A 816 -18.59 3.46 -15.03
N GLU A 817 -17.95 2.39 -14.59
CA GLU A 817 -18.57 1.26 -13.87
C GLU A 817 -18.05 1.15 -12.43
N SER A 818 -17.54 2.26 -11.88
CA SER A 818 -17.20 2.41 -10.47
C SER A 818 -18.38 2.02 -9.58
N TYR A 819 -18.08 1.42 -8.43
CA TYR A 819 -19.10 1.24 -7.40
C TYR A 819 -19.48 2.60 -6.81
N TRP A 820 -20.78 2.85 -6.68
CA TRP A 820 -21.32 4.06 -6.08
C TRP A 820 -22.47 3.70 -5.12
N GLY A 821 -22.16 3.71 -3.83
CA GLY A 821 -23.11 3.48 -2.74
C GLY A 821 -23.83 4.75 -2.29
N ASP A 822 -24.51 5.47 -3.19
CA ASP A 822 -25.24 6.70 -2.84
C ASP A 822 -26.34 6.43 -1.80
N ILE A 823 -26.28 7.08 -0.64
CA ILE A 823 -27.32 7.03 0.39
C ILE A 823 -27.99 8.40 0.62
N GLY A 824 -27.92 9.28 -0.37
CA GLY A 824 -28.49 10.63 -0.34
C GLY A 824 -30.02 10.66 -0.44
N GLN A 825 -30.65 9.56 -0.85
CA GLN A 825 -32.10 9.39 -1.04
C GLN A 825 -32.56 8.02 -0.52
N LEU A 826 -33.82 7.91 -0.09
CA LEU A 826 -34.39 6.68 0.48
C LEU A 826 -34.27 5.46 -0.43
N SER A 827 -34.65 5.60 -1.71
CA SER A 827 -34.57 4.52 -2.69
C SER A 827 -33.14 4.03 -2.86
N ARG A 828 -32.18 4.95 -2.98
CA ARG A 828 -30.75 4.63 -3.12
C ARG A 828 -30.18 3.95 -1.88
N ALA A 829 -30.55 4.43 -0.69
CA ALA A 829 -30.18 3.80 0.58
C ALA A 829 -30.73 2.37 0.73
N ARG A 830 -31.89 2.07 0.13
CA ARG A 830 -32.40 0.70 0.01
C ARG A 830 -31.61 -0.11 -1.01
N ASP A 831 -31.38 0.48 -2.19
CA ASP A 831 -30.75 -0.18 -3.33
C ASP A 831 -29.37 -0.73 -2.96
N VAL A 832 -28.55 0.02 -2.21
CA VAL A 832 -27.21 -0.41 -1.78
C VAL A 832 -27.25 -1.74 -1.00
N TRP A 833 -28.25 -1.93 -0.13
CA TRP A 833 -28.43 -3.17 0.62
C TRP A 833 -29.01 -4.28 -0.24
N SER A 834 -30.05 -3.98 -1.04
CA SER A 834 -30.69 -4.98 -1.89
C SER A 834 -29.74 -5.57 -2.94
N ALA A 835 -28.69 -4.84 -3.31
CA ALA A 835 -27.64 -5.33 -4.20
C ALA A 835 -26.99 -6.64 -3.73
N LEU A 836 -26.93 -6.90 -2.41
CA LEU A 836 -26.40 -8.15 -1.87
C LEU A 836 -27.17 -9.39 -2.33
N ALA A 837 -28.48 -9.25 -2.59
CA ALA A 837 -29.37 -10.33 -3.02
C ALA A 837 -29.51 -10.42 -4.55
N VAL A 838 -28.79 -9.58 -5.29
CA VAL A 838 -28.77 -9.63 -6.76
C VAL A 838 -27.77 -10.69 -7.23
N ASP A 839 -28.12 -11.41 -8.28
CA ASP A 839 -27.23 -12.36 -8.94
C ASP A 839 -26.33 -11.65 -9.96
N GLY A 840 -25.16 -12.24 -10.22
CA GLY A 840 -24.16 -11.69 -11.14
C GLY A 840 -23.20 -10.69 -10.49
N GLU A 841 -22.39 -10.08 -11.34
CA GLU A 841 -21.19 -9.30 -10.97
C GLU A 841 -21.46 -8.19 -9.94
N GLN A 842 -22.53 -7.42 -10.11
CA GLN A 842 -22.89 -6.36 -9.18
C GLN A 842 -23.15 -6.89 -7.76
N GLY A 843 -23.83 -8.03 -7.65
CA GLY A 843 -24.11 -8.66 -6.37
C GLY A 843 -22.89 -9.33 -5.75
N GLU A 844 -22.03 -9.93 -6.58
CA GLU A 844 -20.75 -10.50 -6.16
C GLU A 844 -19.85 -9.41 -5.56
N PHE A 845 -19.71 -8.27 -6.25
CA PHE A 845 -18.93 -7.14 -5.72
C PHE A 845 -19.53 -6.57 -4.43
N ALA A 846 -20.86 -6.43 -4.34
CA ALA A 846 -21.51 -5.97 -3.12
C ALA A 846 -21.26 -6.93 -1.94
N ARG A 847 -21.28 -8.24 -2.18
CA ARG A 847 -20.97 -9.28 -1.18
C ARG A 847 -19.49 -9.26 -0.78
N GLU A 848 -18.57 -9.03 -1.71
CA GLU A 848 -17.14 -8.82 -1.45
C GLU A 848 -16.88 -7.59 -0.57
N LEU A 849 -17.56 -6.48 -0.85
CA LEU A 849 -17.50 -5.25 -0.05
C LEU A 849 -18.06 -5.45 1.37
N ALA A 850 -19.09 -6.29 1.50
CA ALA A 850 -19.69 -6.72 2.76
C ALA A 850 -18.89 -7.81 3.50
N GLY A 851 -17.77 -8.29 2.92
CA GLY A 851 -16.88 -9.27 3.54
C GLY A 851 -17.42 -10.71 3.53
N PHE A 852 -18.18 -11.10 2.50
CA PHE A 852 -18.76 -12.45 2.37
C PHE A 852 -17.85 -13.45 1.62
N VAL A 853 -16.53 -13.22 1.65
CA VAL A 853 -15.55 -14.06 0.96
C VAL A 853 -15.71 -15.52 1.41
N GLY A 854 -16.00 -16.42 0.46
CA GLY A 854 -16.17 -17.85 0.73
C GLY A 854 -17.51 -18.26 1.36
N VAL A 855 -18.48 -17.36 1.50
CA VAL A 855 -19.83 -17.72 1.96
C VAL A 855 -20.63 -18.35 0.82
N VAL A 856 -21.00 -19.61 0.99
CA VAL A 856 -21.81 -20.37 0.02
C VAL A 856 -23.29 -20.31 0.43
N PRO A 857 -24.23 -20.09 -0.49
CA PRO A 857 -25.65 -20.09 -0.15
C PRO A 857 -26.13 -21.49 0.26
N ASP A 858 -27.18 -21.54 1.08
CA ASP A 858 -27.84 -22.79 1.45
C ASP A 858 -28.58 -23.44 0.26
N ARG A 859 -29.20 -24.59 0.51
CA ARG A 859 -29.97 -25.35 -0.52
C ARG A 859 -31.17 -24.59 -1.11
N HIS A 860 -31.56 -23.47 -0.51
CA HIS A 860 -32.65 -22.59 -0.93
C HIS A 860 -32.14 -21.26 -1.52
N GLY A 861 -30.83 -21.12 -1.70
CA GLY A 861 -30.19 -19.93 -2.27
C GLY A 861 -29.98 -18.80 -1.26
N ASN A 862 -30.13 -19.05 0.06
CA ASN A 862 -29.95 -18.01 1.06
C ASN A 862 -28.49 -17.89 1.51
N TYR A 863 -27.98 -16.66 1.60
CA TYR A 863 -26.70 -16.37 2.25
C TYR A 863 -26.95 -16.13 3.74
N LEU A 864 -26.50 -17.04 4.60
CA LEU A 864 -26.61 -16.93 6.04
C LEU A 864 -25.25 -16.55 6.63
N VAL A 865 -25.17 -15.37 7.25
CA VAL A 865 -23.92 -14.80 7.78
C VAL A 865 -24.08 -14.51 9.27
N GLY A 866 -23.05 -14.84 10.07
CA GLY A 866 -23.06 -14.62 11.51
C GLY A 866 -24.09 -15.48 12.26
N ASP A 867 -24.71 -14.97 13.32
CA ASP A 867 -25.76 -15.68 14.08
C ASP A 867 -27.12 -15.55 13.36
N SER A 868 -27.18 -16.09 12.14
CA SER A 868 -28.37 -16.05 11.30
C SER A 868 -29.15 -17.34 11.33
N ARG A 869 -30.48 -17.24 11.43
CA ARG A 869 -31.39 -18.40 11.49
C ARG A 869 -32.65 -18.16 10.67
N VAL A 870 -33.01 -19.15 9.86
CA VAL A 870 -34.23 -19.16 9.03
C VAL A 870 -34.92 -20.53 9.10
N PRO A 871 -36.23 -20.63 8.81
CA PRO A 871 -36.92 -21.91 8.74
C PRO A 871 -36.37 -22.77 7.59
N ASP A 872 -36.08 -24.03 7.87
CA ASP A 872 -35.56 -24.99 6.89
C ASP A 872 -36.67 -25.76 6.13
N ASP A 873 -37.83 -25.13 5.94
CA ASP A 873 -38.98 -25.67 5.19
C ASP A 873 -39.06 -25.13 3.75
N GLY A 874 -38.06 -24.36 3.34
CA GLY A 874 -38.00 -23.69 2.04
C GLY A 874 -38.97 -22.51 1.90
N SER A 875 -39.49 -21.94 2.98
CA SER A 875 -40.30 -20.73 2.94
C SER A 875 -39.49 -19.43 2.76
N VAL A 876 -38.19 -19.49 3.03
CA VAL A 876 -37.20 -18.42 2.84
C VAL A 876 -36.26 -18.81 1.70
N ARG A 877 -36.18 -17.98 0.65
CA ARG A 877 -35.41 -18.31 -0.57
C ARG A 877 -34.67 -17.11 -1.14
N GLY A 878 -33.45 -17.31 -1.63
CA GLY A 878 -32.68 -16.26 -2.28
C GLY A 878 -32.43 -15.03 -1.41
N CYS A 879 -32.50 -15.15 -0.08
CA CYS A 879 -32.36 -14.03 0.84
C CYS A 879 -30.92 -13.89 1.35
N VAL A 880 -30.54 -12.68 1.74
CA VAL A 880 -29.29 -12.43 2.48
C VAL A 880 -29.65 -12.11 3.92
N VAL A 881 -29.19 -12.93 4.85
CA VAL A 881 -29.56 -12.87 6.26
C VAL A 881 -28.28 -12.74 7.09
N ILE A 882 -28.13 -11.61 7.77
CA ILE A 882 -26.91 -11.22 8.48
C ILE A 882 -27.26 -10.95 9.93
N ASP A 883 -26.69 -11.72 10.86
CA ASP A 883 -26.97 -11.64 12.29
C ASP A 883 -28.48 -11.51 12.62
N SER A 884 -29.31 -12.24 11.86
CA SER A 884 -30.76 -12.05 11.83
C SER A 884 -31.53 -13.36 11.98
N VAL A 885 -32.69 -13.29 12.63
CA VAL A 885 -33.54 -14.45 12.91
C VAL A 885 -34.93 -14.25 12.29
N ILE A 886 -35.35 -15.22 11.48
CA ILE A 886 -36.73 -15.36 11.00
C ILE A 886 -37.35 -16.58 11.68
N GLY A 887 -38.38 -16.36 12.50
CA GLY A 887 -39.05 -17.45 13.24
C GLY A 887 -39.92 -18.34 12.34
N ARG A 888 -40.84 -17.74 11.58
CA ARG A 888 -41.68 -18.42 10.58
C ARG A 888 -42.18 -17.43 9.52
N GLY A 889 -42.79 -17.92 8.44
CA GLY A 889 -43.41 -17.08 7.40
C GLY A 889 -42.74 -17.25 6.05
N ARG A 890 -42.86 -16.28 5.14
CA ARG A 890 -42.31 -16.33 3.78
C ARG A 890 -41.38 -15.15 3.51
N ALA A 891 -40.24 -15.39 2.89
CA ALA A 891 -39.33 -14.35 2.42
C ALA A 891 -38.68 -14.76 1.09
N GLN A 892 -38.55 -13.82 0.16
CA GLN A 892 -37.92 -14.06 -1.12
C GLN A 892 -37.07 -12.86 -1.53
N GLY A 893 -35.80 -13.08 -1.90
CA GLY A 893 -34.95 -12.03 -2.47
C GLY A 893 -34.82 -10.79 -1.58
N ALA A 894 -34.87 -10.98 -0.25
CA ALA A 894 -34.86 -9.91 0.74
C ALA A 894 -33.51 -9.87 1.48
N VAL A 895 -33.18 -8.72 2.04
CA VAL A 895 -31.92 -8.51 2.80
C VAL A 895 -32.24 -8.13 4.24
N LEU A 896 -31.61 -8.81 5.18
CA LEU A 896 -31.79 -8.61 6.62
C LEU A 896 -30.45 -8.40 7.32
N LEU A 897 -30.36 -7.36 8.15
CA LEU A 897 -29.24 -7.09 9.05
C LEU A 897 -29.75 -6.92 10.49
N GLY A 898 -29.14 -7.62 11.45
CA GLY A 898 -29.40 -7.42 12.88
C GLY A 898 -30.89 -7.52 13.30
N SER A 899 -31.71 -8.24 12.53
CA SER A 899 -33.18 -8.19 12.64
C SER A 899 -33.73 -9.46 13.29
N ARG A 900 -34.77 -9.32 14.13
CA ARG A 900 -35.48 -10.41 14.80
C ARG A 900 -36.96 -10.35 14.45
N LEU A 901 -37.41 -11.29 13.62
CA LEU A 901 -38.77 -11.33 13.07
C LEU A 901 -39.50 -12.58 13.53
N GLY A 902 -40.61 -12.43 14.26
CA GLY A 902 -41.43 -13.58 14.69
C GLY A 902 -42.12 -14.26 13.50
N ILE A 903 -42.90 -13.47 12.75
CA ILE A 903 -43.56 -13.87 11.50
C ILE A 903 -43.12 -12.93 10.39
N ALA A 904 -42.52 -13.45 9.32
CA ALA A 904 -42.04 -12.67 8.18
C ALA A 904 -42.94 -12.85 6.94
N GLY A 905 -43.16 -11.76 6.21
CA GLY A 905 -43.74 -11.74 4.87
C GLY A 905 -42.98 -10.73 4.02
N LEU A 906 -41.84 -11.14 3.46
CA LEU A 906 -40.90 -10.25 2.79
C LEU A 906 -40.90 -10.52 1.28
N GLU A 907 -41.29 -9.50 0.50
CA GLU A 907 -41.30 -9.57 -0.95
C GLU A 907 -39.92 -9.21 -1.55
N PRO A 908 -39.65 -9.56 -2.82
CA PRO A 908 -38.36 -9.30 -3.47
C PRO A 908 -37.90 -7.85 -3.39
N GLY A 909 -36.60 -7.68 -3.18
CA GLY A 909 -35.96 -6.39 -3.05
C GLY A 909 -36.22 -5.67 -1.72
N SER A 910 -37.06 -6.21 -0.82
CA SER A 910 -37.28 -5.58 0.48
C SER A 910 -36.06 -5.72 1.40
N VAL A 911 -35.85 -4.71 2.25
CA VAL A 911 -34.69 -4.61 3.15
C VAL A 911 -35.18 -4.34 4.57
N ALA A 912 -34.69 -5.11 5.54
CA ALA A 912 -34.95 -4.94 6.97
C ALA A 912 -33.63 -4.82 7.75
N ILE A 913 -33.38 -3.67 8.35
CA ILE A 913 -32.16 -3.38 9.10
C ILE A 913 -32.55 -3.07 10.54
N GLU A 914 -31.96 -3.80 11.49
CA GLU A 914 -32.19 -3.63 12.94
C GLU A 914 -33.68 -3.64 13.32
N CYS A 915 -34.46 -4.52 12.69
CA CYS A 915 -35.90 -4.62 12.89
C CYS A 915 -36.24 -5.69 13.93
N HIS A 916 -36.94 -5.31 15.00
CA HIS A 916 -37.39 -6.21 16.07
C HIS A 916 -38.92 -6.21 16.11
N VAL A 917 -39.55 -7.11 15.36
CA VAL A 917 -41.00 -7.10 15.12
C VAL A 917 -41.61 -8.48 15.27
N ASN A 918 -42.70 -8.62 16.02
CA ASN A 918 -43.38 -9.91 16.21
C ASN A 918 -44.00 -10.43 14.90
N ALA A 919 -44.55 -9.54 14.06
CA ALA A 919 -45.01 -9.85 12.72
C ALA A 919 -44.73 -8.72 11.72
N LEU A 920 -43.86 -8.97 10.73
CA LEU A 920 -43.43 -8.01 9.72
C LEU A 920 -43.88 -8.43 8.32
N ARG A 921 -44.53 -7.52 7.59
CA ARG A 921 -44.85 -7.65 6.17
C ARG A 921 -44.26 -6.49 5.38
N LEU A 922 -43.32 -6.78 4.49
CA LEU A 922 -42.68 -5.81 3.61
C LEU A 922 -43.09 -6.09 2.16
N GLY A 923 -43.74 -5.11 1.53
CA GLY A 923 -44.00 -5.14 0.10
C GLY A 923 -42.71 -5.02 -0.71
N ARG A 924 -42.78 -5.33 -2.00
CA ARG A 924 -41.65 -5.26 -2.93
C ARG A 924 -40.91 -3.94 -2.78
N ASP A 925 -39.58 -3.99 -2.83
CA ASP A 925 -38.76 -2.79 -2.91
C ASP A 925 -38.92 -1.82 -1.72
N SER A 926 -39.35 -2.30 -0.56
CA SER A 926 -39.56 -1.48 0.65
C SER A 926 -38.38 -1.55 1.63
N LEU A 927 -38.27 -0.57 2.52
CA LEU A 927 -37.19 -0.47 3.51
C LEU A 927 -37.74 -0.30 4.93
N ALA A 928 -37.35 -1.17 5.86
CA ALA A 928 -37.58 -0.97 7.29
C ALA A 928 -36.22 -0.81 8.00
N PHE A 929 -36.08 0.27 8.77
CA PHE A 929 -34.86 0.55 9.53
C PHE A 929 -35.20 0.84 11.00
N GLY A 930 -34.58 0.11 11.93
CA GLY A 930 -34.80 0.32 13.37
C GLY A 930 -36.28 0.19 13.77
N SER A 931 -37.03 -0.67 13.07
CA SER A 931 -38.48 -0.81 13.27
C SER A 931 -38.76 -1.74 14.44
N ILE A 932 -39.53 -1.28 15.42
CA ILE A 932 -39.81 -2.03 16.66
C ILE A 932 -41.32 -2.04 16.92
N GLY A 933 -41.88 -3.22 17.21
CA GLY A 933 -43.29 -3.34 17.62
C GLY A 933 -43.92 -4.72 17.38
N ASP A 934 -45.23 -4.82 17.61
CA ASP A 934 -45.94 -6.10 17.46
C ASP A 934 -46.23 -6.45 16.00
N TYR A 935 -46.71 -5.49 15.22
CA TYR A 935 -47.09 -5.72 13.84
C TYR A 935 -46.75 -4.51 12.97
N LEU A 936 -46.08 -4.76 11.84
CA LEU A 936 -45.80 -3.76 10.83
C LEU A 936 -46.12 -4.32 9.44
N ARG A 937 -46.88 -3.54 8.67
CA ARG A 937 -47.12 -3.80 7.25
C ARG A 937 -46.76 -2.56 6.45
N LEU A 938 -45.82 -2.73 5.52
CA LEU A 938 -45.32 -1.66 4.66
C LEU A 938 -45.70 -1.95 3.20
N PRO A 939 -46.32 -0.99 2.46
CA PRO A 939 -46.56 -1.15 1.04
C PRO A 939 -45.26 -1.19 0.22
N ALA A 940 -45.37 -1.55 -1.05
CA ALA A 940 -44.23 -1.54 -1.96
C ALA A 940 -43.62 -0.13 -2.10
N ALA A 941 -42.29 -0.06 -2.23
CA ALA A 941 -41.54 1.20 -2.37
C ALA A 941 -41.77 2.22 -1.24
N HIS A 942 -42.18 1.79 -0.05
CA HIS A 942 -42.27 2.66 1.13
C HIS A 942 -41.13 2.38 2.10
N VAL A 943 -40.85 3.36 2.96
CA VAL A 943 -39.92 3.22 4.09
C VAL A 943 -40.65 3.34 5.41
N HIS A 944 -40.19 2.62 6.43
CA HIS A 944 -40.63 2.78 7.82
C HIS A 944 -39.45 2.82 8.80
N THR A 945 -39.57 3.63 9.84
CA THR A 945 -38.72 3.58 11.03
C THR A 945 -39.50 3.93 12.29
N SER A 946 -39.05 3.40 13.44
CA SER A 946 -39.61 3.74 14.75
C SER A 946 -38.77 4.83 15.41
N ILE A 947 -39.37 5.98 15.72
CA ILE A 947 -38.65 7.11 16.34
C ILE A 947 -39.22 7.37 17.73
N VAL A 948 -38.36 7.71 18.69
CA VAL A 948 -38.79 8.05 20.05
C VAL A 948 -39.74 9.26 20.02
N ALA A 949 -40.90 9.14 20.66
CA ALA A 949 -41.92 10.19 20.72
C ALA A 949 -41.41 11.45 21.42
N ASP A 950 -40.74 11.26 22.56
CA ASP A 950 -40.11 12.30 23.37
C ASP A 950 -38.78 11.76 23.96
N PRO A 951 -37.62 12.27 23.51
CA PRO A 951 -36.31 11.84 24.02
C PRO A 951 -36.16 11.98 25.55
N GLY A 952 -36.77 13.00 26.14
CA GLY A 952 -36.67 13.33 27.57
C GLY A 952 -37.61 12.53 28.48
N ALA A 953 -38.58 11.81 27.91
CA ALA A 953 -39.53 11.02 28.69
C ALA A 953 -38.83 9.86 29.41
N VAL A 954 -39.14 9.63 30.70
CA VAL A 954 -38.55 8.52 31.49
C VAL A 954 -38.87 7.16 30.87
N LYS A 955 -40.15 6.94 30.51
CA LYS A 955 -40.59 5.73 29.81
C LYS A 955 -40.58 5.97 28.30
N LEU A 956 -39.77 5.20 27.60
CA LEU A 956 -39.59 5.32 26.16
C LEU A 956 -40.86 4.85 25.41
N GLN A 957 -41.41 5.73 24.56
CA GLN A 957 -42.48 5.42 23.64
C GLN A 957 -41.98 5.65 22.21
N LEU A 958 -42.31 4.74 21.30
CA LEU A 958 -41.95 4.84 19.90
C LEU A 958 -43.16 5.21 19.05
N GLU A 959 -42.93 6.06 18.06
CA GLU A 959 -43.86 6.45 17.00
C GLU A 959 -43.45 5.78 15.69
N SER A 960 -44.44 5.42 14.88
CA SER A 960 -44.21 4.92 13.52
C SER A 960 -44.10 6.08 12.54
N TRP A 961 -43.05 6.05 11.73
CA TRP A 961 -42.77 7.07 10.72
C TRP A 961 -42.61 6.45 9.35
N PHE A 962 -43.29 7.02 8.35
CA PHE A 962 -43.39 6.50 7.00
C PHE A 962 -43.01 7.56 5.95
N ALA A 963 -42.54 7.09 4.80
CA ALA A 963 -42.49 7.88 3.56
C ALA A 963 -42.65 6.98 2.34
N ASP A 964 -43.10 7.56 1.23
CA ASP A 964 -43.09 6.94 -0.08
C ASP A 964 -41.74 7.23 -0.77
N MET A 965 -40.96 6.20 -1.09
CA MET A 965 -39.64 6.37 -1.71
C MET A 965 -39.70 6.81 -3.18
N ARG A 966 -40.90 6.87 -3.76
CA ARG A 966 -41.14 7.42 -5.10
C ARG A 966 -41.27 8.94 -5.11
N GLU A 967 -41.46 9.54 -3.93
CA GLU A 967 -41.51 10.98 -3.73
C GLU A 967 -40.21 11.48 -3.09
N ASP A 968 -39.91 12.77 -3.24
CA ASP A 968 -38.87 13.42 -2.44
C ASP A 968 -39.47 13.86 -1.09
N PRO A 969 -39.13 13.21 0.04
CA PRO A 969 -39.64 13.61 1.35
C PRO A 969 -39.08 14.96 1.81
N GLY A 970 -38.02 15.47 1.16
CA GLY A 970 -37.44 16.76 1.40
C GLY A 970 -38.06 17.92 0.62
N ALA A 971 -38.97 17.66 -0.32
CA ALA A 971 -39.53 18.67 -1.21
C ALA A 971 -40.76 19.38 -0.62
N GLY A 972 -40.69 20.71 -0.51
CA GLY A 972 -41.84 21.57 -0.17
C GLY A 972 -42.63 21.08 1.05
N ASP A 973 -43.95 20.91 0.87
CA ASP A 973 -44.87 20.49 1.91
C ASP A 973 -44.59 19.07 2.45
N ASN A 974 -43.90 18.20 1.69
CA ASN A 974 -43.57 16.85 2.16
C ASN A 974 -42.69 16.86 3.42
N TYR A 975 -41.86 17.90 3.58
CA TYR A 975 -40.95 18.02 4.71
C TYR A 975 -41.53 18.87 5.86
N THR A 976 -42.26 19.93 5.52
CA THR A 976 -42.69 20.97 6.48
C THR A 976 -44.08 20.71 7.06
N THR A 977 -44.89 19.87 6.43
CA THR A 977 -46.24 19.52 6.90
C THR A 977 -46.35 18.04 7.29
N PRO A 978 -47.24 17.64 8.21
CA PRO A 978 -47.50 16.23 8.49
C PRO A 978 -48.03 15.51 7.24
N ARG A 979 -47.35 14.43 6.83
CA ARG A 979 -47.63 13.63 5.61
C ARG A 979 -47.48 12.15 5.91
N TYR A 980 -47.96 11.29 5.00
CA TYR A 980 -47.84 9.83 5.09
C TYR A 980 -48.46 9.19 6.36
N GLY A 981 -49.35 9.92 7.05
CA GLY A 981 -49.90 9.49 8.33
C GLY A 981 -48.98 9.70 9.54
N ASN A 982 -47.88 10.46 9.39
CA ASN A 982 -46.94 10.74 10.46
C ASN A 982 -47.52 11.70 11.51
N PRO A 983 -47.12 11.59 12.80
CA PRO A 983 -47.65 12.41 13.89
C PRO A 983 -47.42 13.92 13.70
N THR A 984 -46.24 14.30 13.20
CA THR A 984 -45.86 15.68 12.92
C THR A 984 -45.12 15.77 11.58
N SER A 985 -44.67 16.97 11.18
CA SER A 985 -43.79 17.10 10.03
C SER A 985 -42.38 16.56 10.31
N PHE A 986 -41.66 16.16 9.25
CA PHE A 986 -40.26 15.75 9.35
C PHE A 986 -39.37 16.89 9.89
N ALA A 987 -39.68 18.14 9.54
CA ALA A 987 -38.99 19.32 10.05
C ALA A 987 -39.13 19.47 11.58
N ALA A 988 -40.36 19.33 12.09
CA ALA A 988 -40.61 19.42 13.53
C ALA A 988 -39.93 18.26 14.28
N LYS A 989 -40.02 17.04 13.73
CA LYS A 989 -39.36 15.88 14.33
C LYS A 989 -37.84 15.99 14.31
N PHE A 990 -37.28 16.51 13.22
CA PHE A 990 -35.85 16.81 13.13
C PHE A 990 -35.41 17.78 14.24
N GLN A 991 -36.16 18.87 14.47
CA GLN A 991 -35.86 19.81 15.54
C GLN A 991 -35.89 19.14 16.92
N GLN A 992 -36.91 18.32 17.19
CA GLN A 992 -37.02 17.57 18.44
C GLN A 992 -35.82 16.66 18.67
N MET A 993 -35.45 15.85 17.68
CA MET A 993 -34.32 14.91 17.80
C MET A 993 -32.96 15.63 17.90
N ARG A 994 -32.88 16.92 17.58
CA ARG A 994 -31.67 17.76 17.69
C ARG A 994 -31.55 18.52 19.01
N GLN A 995 -32.51 18.43 19.92
CA GLN A 995 -32.47 19.16 21.20
C GLN A 995 -31.35 18.70 22.15
N ARG A 996 -30.76 17.50 21.92
CA ARG A 996 -29.59 16.94 22.64
C ARG A 996 -29.68 17.00 24.19
N GLU A 997 -30.89 17.05 24.75
CA GLU A 997 -31.12 17.05 26.21
C GLU A 997 -30.78 15.70 26.85
N VAL A 998 -30.82 14.62 26.06
CA VAL A 998 -30.39 13.27 26.41
C VAL A 998 -29.26 12.87 25.48
N GLU A 999 -28.20 12.32 26.05
CA GLU A 999 -27.06 11.82 25.29
C GLU A 999 -27.50 10.72 24.31
N THR A 1000 -27.00 10.79 23.09
CA THR A 1000 -27.46 9.91 22.00
C THR A 1000 -27.14 8.45 22.25
N ALA A 1001 -25.99 8.15 22.83
CA ALA A 1001 -25.62 6.80 23.26
C ALA A 1001 -26.58 6.24 24.33
N GLU A 1002 -27.03 7.09 25.27
CA GLU A 1002 -28.00 6.68 26.29
C GLU A 1002 -29.37 6.38 25.66
N LEU A 1003 -29.81 7.22 24.72
CA LEU A 1003 -31.07 7.02 24.01
C LEU A 1003 -31.06 5.73 23.18
N GLU A 1004 -29.98 5.44 22.45
CA GLU A 1004 -29.84 4.19 21.70
C GLU A 1004 -29.83 2.96 22.61
N ALA A 1005 -29.16 3.02 23.77
CA ALA A 1005 -29.18 1.91 24.73
C ALA A 1005 -30.60 1.62 25.25
N ARG A 1006 -31.40 2.67 25.47
CA ARG A 1006 -32.81 2.54 25.87
C ARG A 1006 -33.68 1.95 24.75
N ILE A 1007 -33.46 2.37 23.50
CA ILE A 1007 -34.13 1.80 22.31
C ILE A 1007 -33.78 0.31 22.18
N GLN A 1008 -32.51 -0.06 22.31
CA GLN A 1008 -32.05 -1.45 22.21
C GLN A 1008 -32.64 -2.34 23.32
N SER A 1009 -32.73 -1.81 24.55
CA SER A 1009 -33.39 -2.50 25.66
C SER A 1009 -34.86 -2.79 25.35
N LEU A 1010 -35.58 -1.83 24.76
CA LEU A 1010 -36.98 -2.04 24.33
C LEU A 1010 -37.07 -3.03 23.16
N ALA A 1011 -36.19 -2.91 22.16
CA ALA A 1011 -36.15 -3.79 21.00
C ALA A 1011 -36.01 -5.27 21.39
N SER A 1012 -35.28 -5.55 22.48
CA SER A 1012 -35.07 -6.91 22.99
C SER A 1012 -36.34 -7.63 23.45
N THR A 1013 -37.44 -6.90 23.70
CA THR A 1013 -38.73 -7.50 24.11
C THR A 1013 -39.59 -7.95 22.93
N TYR A 1014 -39.16 -7.70 21.69
CA TYR A 1014 -39.87 -8.06 20.47
C TYR A 1014 -39.08 -9.05 19.61
N GLY A 1015 -39.82 -9.83 18.81
CA GLY A 1015 -39.27 -10.89 17.98
C GLY A 1015 -39.00 -12.19 18.76
N PRO A 1016 -38.45 -13.21 18.09
CA PRO A 1016 -38.12 -14.48 18.73
C PRO A 1016 -37.01 -14.31 19.78
N ALA A 1017 -37.20 -14.93 20.94
CA ALA A 1017 -36.23 -14.92 22.03
C ALA A 1017 -34.87 -15.51 21.59
N ARG A 1018 -33.78 -15.00 22.17
CA ARG A 1018 -32.48 -15.69 22.13
C ARG A 1018 -32.61 -16.94 22.99
N GLU A 1019 -32.78 -18.12 22.39
CA GLU A 1019 -32.42 -19.35 23.10
C GLU A 1019 -30.91 -19.31 23.36
N GLN A 1020 -30.52 -19.52 24.62
CA GLN A 1020 -29.14 -19.46 25.12
C GLN A 1020 -28.22 -20.46 24.44
#